data_AF-A0A7W0ZU77-F1
#
_entry.id   AF-A0A7W0ZU77-F1
#
_cell.length_a   1.000
_cell.length_b   1.000
_cell.length_c   1.000
_cell.angle_alpha   90.00
_cell.angle_beta   90.00
_cell.angle_gamma   90.00
#
_symmetry.space_group_name_H-M   'P 1'
#
loop_
_entity.id
_entity.type
_entity.pdbx_description
1 polymer ?
#
loop_
_entity_poly.entity_id
_entity_poly.type
_entity_poly.pdbx_seq_one_letter_code
_entity_poly.pdbx_strand_id
1 'polypeptide(L)'
;MSMYSTAILVALVLLGGCSELASIEPDVCGNGVVEVNEDCDSNLDHCRDCSLACDKDVEICATVGGPGFVCGPDGLCHAPAGSFVHAAQVRVAVDSYRIANVNVGEDLIGDVIAQSGSSVSVLYGDFAGSLSASSSVQSPVAQGPVTFAKLDEDDIPDLLVPTIDGIAAFTFGLGVPAPYTFPKLIAEVDEGEPLMTFNIGGRFLGGVIDKGTGLELIVLDVGQGPEKVVASISLCGATAAEFSEKRSHVHVIPSVLIPPVTLHAVFTTIVSSNGQGRVCAIALDEIATGSTPPSPFTLTVIAAGTPALAPTERGVLVALEATGCPSLIVEDKLGRLLGLPADPKGTPVVPCMFGSSTPIQRLDLGGQLKAGGAPLGALQLDGSDVGIVLTDGVYVYVPPDATLGPRVRQLYASDRVLDGAEALHLDVDQKFDLVARAASSDDLDLLYRIPFPMPNVYGFLRVRFDTDEVVERVLPGDYDGNSRTDIAYVESVDGVHRLMIAYGSSDRPLPGQAVGSFEGLFSMIRVNIPDATDPFEVVDDLIVLYGTGAAKRLAVLHGSPQRTMQAFFDPRNELEGVPFGTINDDDVLLAAELAGVIPGRFGKGGGHDILGVATLRTPNMSLLYVTPTAPGGEISGAALCGGTNRLQHCTAVRLDQGDSADTDLCTNLASYVAWPKTATLDVVIGIDGFGNAATLDPALTGQCRPMPNVASANWSSELGLARRNAARRVRSIERVGFDSSELAISFAPGRFGSPVDAAIRICTIENGSGVSCKDPAELVAAHVGIPVVCGDLASGRATAVSRFGNAPPPIDDLFAVCEQPGGRSVYRLSRLSDQATDVAMLFSIGQGEEIEVGDVNGDAIDDIVVLERGATESILHVYTQCTSRNTADCEKEKTP
;
A
#
# COMPACT_ATOMS: atom_id res chain seq x y z
N MET A 1 16.99 100.34 23.87
CA MET A 1 15.67 99.68 24.07
C MET A 1 15.27 98.85 22.83
N SER A 2 16.07 97.87 22.40
CA SER A 2 15.80 97.10 21.16
C SER A 2 16.23 95.62 21.19
N MET A 3 16.43 95.02 22.37
CA MET A 3 16.85 93.61 22.48
C MET A 3 15.98 92.73 23.39
N TYR A 4 15.02 93.29 24.13
CA TYR A 4 14.17 92.50 25.05
C TYR A 4 12.82 92.05 24.45
N SER A 5 12.35 92.65 23.34
CA SER A 5 11.07 92.25 22.73
C SER A 5 11.15 90.99 21.86
N THR A 6 12.30 90.70 21.25
CA THR A 6 12.44 89.51 20.37
C THR A 6 12.61 88.22 21.17
N ALA A 7 13.23 88.26 22.35
CA ALA A 7 13.40 87.08 23.21
C ALA A 7 12.08 86.60 23.83
N ILE A 8 11.16 87.51 24.15
CA ILE A 8 9.85 87.14 24.73
C ILE A 8 8.91 86.55 23.67
N LEU A 9 9.02 86.98 22.39
CA LEU A 9 8.20 86.42 21.32
C LEU A 9 8.61 84.98 20.95
N VAL A 10 9.91 84.66 21.00
CA VAL A 10 10.41 83.29 20.73
C VAL A 10 10.05 82.33 21.88
N ALA A 11 10.07 82.79 23.13
CA ALA A 11 9.66 81.97 24.28
C ALA A 11 8.14 81.67 24.29
N LEU A 12 7.30 82.59 23.81
CA LEU A 12 5.85 82.38 23.69
C LEU A 12 5.46 81.46 22.54
N VAL A 13 6.23 81.42 21.44
CA VAL A 13 6.01 80.46 20.34
C VAL A 13 6.46 79.04 20.73
N LEU A 14 7.45 78.90 21.61
CA LEU A 14 7.88 77.59 22.14
C LEU A 14 6.96 77.02 23.23
N LEU A 15 6.10 77.83 23.85
CA LEU A 15 5.10 77.38 24.85
C LEU A 15 3.74 77.01 24.25
N GLY A 16 3.51 77.27 22.95
CA GLY A 16 2.27 76.92 22.25
C GLY A 16 2.30 75.58 21.50
N GLY A 17 3.40 74.83 21.59
CA GLY A 17 3.64 73.61 20.80
C GLY A 17 3.40 72.28 21.51
N CYS A 18 2.99 72.27 22.78
CA CYS A 18 2.58 71.04 23.46
C CYS A 18 1.11 70.75 23.14
N SER A 19 0.80 70.34 21.91
CA SER A 19 -0.43 69.61 21.68
C SER A 19 -0.29 68.26 22.38
N GLU A 20 -1.09 68.00 23.41
CA GLU A 20 -1.33 66.63 23.87
C GLU A 20 -1.76 65.84 22.64
N LEU A 21 -0.93 64.88 22.22
CA LEU A 21 -1.34 63.88 21.24
C LEU A 21 -2.61 63.23 21.81
N ALA A 22 -3.65 63.12 20.99
CA ALA A 22 -4.85 62.40 21.38
C ALA A 22 -4.44 61.01 21.87
N SER A 23 -4.96 60.57 23.03
CA SER A 23 -4.71 59.21 23.50
C SER A 23 -5.23 58.25 22.43
N ILE A 24 -4.35 57.38 21.96
CA ILE A 24 -4.73 56.24 21.13
C ILE A 24 -5.48 55.29 22.07
N GLU A 25 -6.72 54.98 21.71
CA GLU A 25 -7.58 54.10 22.52
C GLU A 25 -7.09 52.66 22.33
N PRO A 26 -6.60 52.00 23.39
CA PRO A 26 -6.03 50.67 23.27
C PRO A 26 -7.11 49.64 22.95
N ASP A 27 -6.72 48.55 22.30
CA ASP A 27 -7.53 47.42 21.83
C ASP A 27 -8.59 47.84 20.79
N VAL A 28 -8.25 48.80 19.92
CA VAL A 28 -9.15 49.33 18.87
C VAL A 28 -8.56 49.20 17.49
N CYS A 29 -9.12 48.26 16.74
CA CYS A 29 -8.80 48.09 15.34
C CYS A 29 -9.12 49.32 14.49
N GLY A 30 -8.19 49.70 13.62
CA GLY A 30 -8.28 50.86 12.74
C GLY A 30 -7.70 52.15 13.34
N ASN A 31 -7.01 52.09 14.48
CA ASN A 31 -6.42 53.25 15.14
C ASN A 31 -5.04 53.64 14.53
N GLY A 32 -4.49 52.79 13.67
CA GLY A 32 -3.21 52.95 12.98
C GLY A 32 -1.99 52.56 13.81
N VAL A 33 -2.18 51.91 14.96
CA VAL A 33 -1.16 51.37 15.84
C VAL A 33 -1.48 49.92 16.14
N VAL A 34 -0.71 49.04 15.52
CA VAL A 34 -0.73 47.62 15.80
C VAL A 34 -0.41 47.37 17.28
N GLU A 35 -1.36 46.74 17.97
CA GLU A 35 -1.22 46.34 19.36
C GLU A 35 -0.81 44.86 19.52
N VAL A 36 -0.64 44.41 20.76
CA VAL A 36 -0.08 43.07 21.05
C VAL A 36 -0.97 41.91 20.54
N ASN A 37 -2.25 42.20 20.30
CA ASN A 37 -3.27 41.25 19.85
C ASN A 37 -3.75 41.53 18.41
N GLU A 38 -3.04 42.36 17.64
CA GLU A 38 -3.43 42.71 16.27
C GLU A 38 -2.33 42.28 15.27
N ASP A 39 -2.71 41.56 14.21
CA ASP A 39 -1.82 41.21 13.09
C ASP A 39 -1.70 42.36 12.09
N CYS A 40 -2.61 43.33 12.15
CA CYS A 40 -2.54 44.55 11.38
C CYS A 40 -3.46 45.60 12.01
N ASP A 41 -3.13 46.86 11.77
CA ASP A 41 -4.00 47.97 12.12
C ASP A 41 -3.89 49.02 11.01
N SER A 42 -4.65 48.78 9.94
CA SER A 42 -4.63 49.63 8.76
C SER A 42 -5.94 49.53 7.98
N ASN A 43 -6.21 50.53 7.14
CA ASN A 43 -7.35 50.51 6.21
C ASN A 43 -7.06 49.71 4.94
N LEU A 44 -6.09 48.78 4.96
CA LEU A 44 -5.82 47.90 3.82
C LEU A 44 -6.91 46.83 3.72
N ASP A 45 -7.28 46.44 2.51
CA ASP A 45 -8.35 45.45 2.27
C ASP A 45 -8.03 44.08 2.91
N HIS A 46 -6.74 43.77 3.10
CA HIS A 46 -6.25 42.56 3.76
C HIS A 46 -6.17 42.68 5.28
N CYS A 47 -6.48 43.84 5.86
CA CYS A 47 -6.55 44.00 7.30
C CYS A 47 -8.01 43.98 7.75
N ARG A 48 -8.47 42.82 8.20
CA ARG A 48 -9.87 42.59 8.55
C ARG A 48 -9.97 42.14 9.99
N ASP A 49 -10.75 42.89 10.77
CA ASP A 49 -10.96 42.61 12.19
C ASP A 49 -9.62 42.48 12.96
N CYS A 50 -8.63 43.28 12.54
CA CYS A 50 -7.25 43.31 13.04
C CYS A 50 -6.42 42.06 12.84
N SER A 51 -6.92 41.13 12.02
CA SER A 51 -6.17 40.03 11.49
C SER A 51 -5.81 40.30 10.03
N LEU A 52 -4.64 39.79 9.62
CA LEU A 52 -4.25 39.82 8.23
C LEU A 52 -5.02 38.72 7.51
N ALA A 53 -6.03 39.09 6.74
CA ALA A 53 -6.71 38.16 5.85
C ALA A 53 -5.78 37.81 4.68
N CYS A 54 -5.70 36.52 4.39
CA CYS A 54 -5.08 36.01 3.18
C CYS A 54 -6.12 35.32 2.32
N ASP A 55 -5.95 35.47 1.01
CA ASP A 55 -6.53 34.51 0.08
C ASP A 55 -5.54 33.34 -0.03
N LYS A 56 -5.90 32.23 -0.69
CA LYS A 56 -4.99 31.10 -0.91
C LYS A 56 -3.64 31.48 -1.58
N ASP A 57 -3.53 32.72 -2.08
CA ASP A 57 -2.28 33.33 -2.53
C ASP A 57 -1.37 33.72 -1.34
N VAL A 58 -0.47 32.78 -1.02
CA VAL A 58 0.54 32.77 0.07
C VAL A 58 1.41 34.03 0.20
N GLU A 59 1.49 34.87 -0.83
CA GLU A 59 2.44 36.00 -0.88
C GLU A 59 2.07 37.15 0.08
N ILE A 60 0.79 37.31 0.45
CA ILE A 60 0.34 38.41 1.32
C ILE A 60 0.88 38.27 2.74
N CYS A 61 0.85 37.05 3.31
CA CYS A 61 1.31 36.83 4.68
C CYS A 61 2.80 37.15 4.83
N ALA A 62 3.62 36.62 3.92
CA ALA A 62 5.05 36.88 3.91
C ALA A 62 5.41 38.36 3.63
N THR A 63 4.63 39.03 2.78
CA THR A 63 4.91 40.41 2.35
C THR A 63 4.43 41.46 3.36
N VAL A 64 3.24 41.26 3.94
CA VAL A 64 2.56 42.24 4.81
C VAL A 64 2.72 41.92 6.29
N GLY A 65 2.58 40.65 6.67
CA GLY A 65 2.83 40.18 8.04
C GLY A 65 4.32 40.13 8.36
N GLY A 66 5.12 39.77 7.36
CA GLY A 66 6.57 39.62 7.42
C GLY A 66 6.99 38.16 7.22
N PRO A 67 8.30 37.91 7.04
CA PRO A 67 8.81 36.56 6.81
C PRO A 67 8.45 35.63 7.97
N GLY A 68 7.78 34.52 7.67
CA GLY A 68 7.37 33.49 8.64
C GLY A 68 5.90 33.54 9.06
N PHE A 69 5.11 34.51 8.59
CA PHE A 69 3.65 34.37 8.61
C PHE A 69 3.20 33.36 7.55
N VAL A 70 2.23 32.52 7.88
CA VAL A 70 1.68 31.50 6.98
C VAL A 70 0.16 31.68 6.90
N CYS A 71 -0.41 31.45 5.71
CA CYS A 71 -1.85 31.56 5.51
C CYS A 71 -2.52 30.27 6.00
N GLY A 72 -3.37 30.37 7.01
CA GLY A 72 -4.19 29.27 7.47
C GLY A 72 -5.39 29.01 6.55
N PRO A 73 -6.02 27.83 6.66
CA PRO A 73 -7.24 27.43 5.95
C PRO A 73 -8.46 28.25 6.35
N ASP A 74 -8.38 28.95 7.48
CA ASP A 74 -9.34 29.97 7.92
C ASP A 74 -9.23 31.29 7.13
N GLY A 75 -8.25 31.42 6.24
CA GLY A 75 -7.99 32.61 5.44
C GLY A 75 -7.37 33.75 6.24
N LEU A 76 -6.73 33.45 7.37
CA LEU A 76 -5.98 34.41 8.18
C LEU A 76 -4.48 34.08 8.15
N CYS A 77 -3.64 35.10 8.21
CA CYS A 77 -2.20 34.94 8.33
C CYS A 77 -1.84 34.71 9.80
N HIS A 78 -1.33 33.53 10.11
CA HIS A 78 -0.86 33.18 11.44
C HIS A 78 0.64 33.40 11.54
N ALA A 79 1.10 33.89 12.68
CA ALA A 79 2.50 33.93 13.02
C ALA A 79 2.76 32.97 14.19
N PRO A 80 3.81 32.14 14.13
CA PRO A 80 4.18 31.31 15.27
C PRO A 80 4.48 32.21 16.48
N ALA A 81 3.77 32.01 17.60
CA ALA A 81 4.02 32.76 18.82
C ALA A 81 5.26 32.26 19.59
N GLY A 82 5.74 31.05 19.28
CA GLY A 82 6.80 30.38 20.03
C GLY A 82 6.35 29.71 21.32
N SER A 83 5.06 29.81 21.68
CA SER A 83 4.45 29.15 22.84
C SER A 83 3.53 28.01 22.40
N PHE A 84 3.43 26.99 23.25
CA PHE A 84 2.66 25.77 22.97
C PHE A 84 1.65 25.49 24.08
N VAL A 85 0.50 24.93 23.70
CA VAL A 85 -0.55 24.54 24.64
C VAL A 85 -0.87 23.07 24.45
N HIS A 86 -1.01 22.33 25.55
CA HIS A 86 -1.43 20.93 25.49
C HIS A 86 -2.87 20.85 24.97
N ALA A 87 -3.07 20.41 23.73
CA ALA A 87 -4.36 20.39 23.05
C ALA A 87 -5.10 19.08 23.32
N ALA A 88 -4.42 17.94 23.15
CA ALA A 88 -5.04 16.62 23.20
C ALA A 88 -4.15 15.54 23.78
N GLN A 89 -4.78 14.46 24.24
CA GLN A 89 -4.12 13.21 24.57
C GLN A 89 -4.91 12.05 23.94
N VAL A 90 -4.24 11.21 23.16
CA VAL A 90 -4.88 10.09 22.46
C VAL A 90 -4.17 8.79 22.81
N ARG A 91 -4.95 7.79 23.22
CA ARG A 91 -4.43 6.44 23.48
C ARG A 91 -4.37 5.68 22.17
N VAL A 92 -3.21 5.14 21.85
CA VAL A 92 -3.00 4.39 20.61
C VAL A 92 -1.96 3.28 20.82
N ALA A 93 -2.20 2.13 20.18
CA ALA A 93 -1.18 1.09 20.06
C ALA A 93 -0.22 1.52 18.95
N VAL A 94 1.02 1.85 19.31
CA VAL A 94 1.97 2.41 18.36
C VAL A 94 3.41 2.05 18.70
N ASP A 95 4.08 1.47 17.71
CA ASP A 95 5.50 1.17 17.67
C ASP A 95 6.26 2.25 16.90
N SER A 96 5.63 2.92 15.95
CA SER A 96 6.19 4.08 15.26
C SER A 96 5.10 5.00 14.73
N TYR A 97 5.36 6.30 14.65
CA TYR A 97 4.41 7.26 14.08
C TYR A 97 5.10 8.36 13.30
N ARG A 98 4.32 9.05 12.47
CA ARG A 98 4.72 10.25 11.73
C ARG A 98 3.52 11.18 11.56
N ILE A 99 3.78 12.47 11.46
CA ILE A 99 2.79 13.47 11.06
C ILE A 99 2.89 13.66 9.55
N ALA A 100 1.76 13.56 8.86
CA ALA A 100 1.63 13.83 7.44
C ALA A 100 0.17 14.11 7.11
N ASN A 101 -0.08 15.01 6.17
CA ASN A 101 -1.40 15.16 5.58
C ASN A 101 -1.69 13.92 4.72
N VAL A 102 -2.76 13.19 5.03
CA VAL A 102 -3.18 12.01 4.26
C VAL A 102 -4.53 12.14 3.56
N ASN A 103 -5.18 13.30 3.61
CA ASN A 103 -6.48 13.53 3.00
C ASN A 103 -6.36 14.42 1.75
N VAL A 104 -6.35 13.80 0.56
CA VAL A 104 -6.21 14.50 -0.72
C VAL A 104 -7.29 15.60 -0.85
N GLY A 105 -6.84 16.85 -0.80
CA GLY A 105 -7.62 18.01 -1.24
C GLY A 105 -8.66 18.56 -0.27
N GLU A 106 -8.75 18.09 0.98
CA GLU A 106 -9.84 18.50 1.87
C GLU A 106 -9.49 19.55 2.93
N ASP A 107 -8.34 19.50 3.62
CA ASP A 107 -8.12 20.45 4.73
C ASP A 107 -6.69 20.99 4.95
N LEU A 108 -5.66 20.41 4.31
CA LEU A 108 -4.24 20.76 4.56
C LEU A 108 -3.76 20.47 6.00
N ILE A 109 -4.55 19.78 6.81
CA ILE A 109 -4.23 19.45 8.19
C ILE A 109 -3.36 18.18 8.21
N GLY A 110 -2.31 18.18 9.02
CA GLY A 110 -1.49 17.00 9.24
C GLY A 110 -2.19 15.98 10.12
N ASP A 111 -2.17 14.73 9.67
CA ASP A 111 -2.69 13.58 10.38
C ASP A 111 -1.55 12.80 11.05
N VAL A 112 -1.87 12.07 12.13
CA VAL A 112 -0.90 11.17 12.76
C VAL A 112 -1.08 9.76 12.21
N ILE A 113 -0.12 9.31 11.39
CA ILE A 113 -0.02 7.93 10.95
C ILE A 113 0.71 7.15 12.04
N ALA A 114 -0.01 6.31 12.78
CA ALA A 114 0.49 5.46 13.85
C ALA A 114 0.50 3.99 13.43
N GLN A 115 1.67 3.38 13.40
CA GLN A 115 1.83 1.95 13.14
C GLN A 115 2.11 1.19 14.44
N SER A 116 1.36 0.12 14.66
CA SER A 116 1.62 -0.93 15.64
C SER A 116 2.16 -2.17 14.95
N GLY A 117 2.69 -3.12 15.73
CA GLY A 117 3.19 -4.39 15.22
C GLY A 117 2.21 -5.19 14.36
N SER A 118 0.91 -4.87 14.30
CA SER A 118 -0.03 -5.52 13.39
C SER A 118 -1.13 -4.60 12.83
N SER A 119 -0.97 -3.28 12.92
CA SER A 119 -1.98 -2.35 12.42
C SER A 119 -1.40 -1.00 12.01
N VAL A 120 -1.99 -0.39 11.00
CA VAL A 120 -1.73 1.00 10.61
C VAL A 120 -2.99 1.79 10.93
N SER A 121 -2.87 2.81 11.76
CA SER A 121 -3.96 3.70 12.13
C SER A 121 -3.63 5.13 11.70
N VAL A 122 -4.60 5.82 11.16
CA VAL A 122 -4.55 7.26 10.90
C VAL A 122 -5.43 7.93 11.95
N LEU A 123 -4.86 8.87 12.69
CA LEU A 123 -5.59 9.76 13.58
C LEU A 123 -5.70 11.10 12.87
N TYR A 124 -6.92 11.50 12.51
CA TYR A 124 -7.13 12.67 11.66
C TYR A 124 -6.96 13.96 12.46
N GLY A 125 -6.18 14.88 11.91
CA GLY A 125 -6.06 16.23 12.42
C GLY A 125 -7.42 16.96 12.39
N ASP A 126 -7.56 17.98 13.24
CA ASP A 126 -8.69 18.91 13.18
C ASP A 126 -8.25 20.27 13.73
N PHE A 127 -9.06 21.32 13.53
CA PHE A 127 -8.70 22.67 14.00
C PHE A 127 -8.38 22.81 15.50
N ALA A 128 -8.73 21.81 16.32
CA ALA A 128 -8.40 21.80 17.74
C ALA A 128 -7.15 20.94 18.06
N GLY A 129 -6.52 20.30 17.07
CA GLY A 129 -5.46 19.31 17.23
C GLY A 129 -5.93 18.09 18.05
N SER A 130 -7.22 17.75 18.00
CA SER A 130 -7.84 16.78 18.91
C SER A 130 -7.52 15.33 18.60
N LEU A 131 -7.25 15.01 17.33
CA LEU A 131 -6.99 13.66 16.82
C LEU A 131 -8.11 12.66 17.19
N SER A 132 -9.36 13.13 17.23
CA SER A 132 -10.50 12.36 17.75
C SER A 132 -11.12 11.38 16.74
N ALA A 133 -11.01 11.68 15.44
CA ALA A 133 -11.41 10.78 14.38
C ALA A 133 -10.23 9.87 14.00
N SER A 134 -10.52 8.61 13.66
CA SER A 134 -9.48 7.68 13.23
C SER A 134 -9.99 6.63 12.26
N SER A 135 -9.06 6.11 11.46
CA SER A 135 -9.22 4.93 10.62
C SER A 135 -8.10 3.95 10.93
N SER A 136 -8.35 2.65 10.82
CA SER A 136 -7.34 1.63 11.09
C SER A 136 -7.50 0.46 10.14
N VAL A 137 -6.38 -0.01 9.62
CA VAL A 137 -6.27 -1.23 8.81
C VAL A 137 -5.30 -2.18 9.48
N GLN A 138 -5.57 -3.48 9.44
CA GLN A 138 -4.59 -4.46 9.88
C GLN A 138 -3.41 -4.46 8.91
N SER A 139 -2.20 -4.59 9.46
CA SER A 139 -1.00 -4.78 8.67
C SER A 139 -0.33 -6.09 9.06
N PRO A 140 0.38 -6.74 8.14
CA PRO A 140 1.30 -7.81 8.50
C PRO A 140 2.33 -7.33 9.52
N VAL A 141 2.92 -8.29 10.25
CA VAL A 141 3.79 -7.96 11.37
C VAL A 141 5.10 -7.36 10.89
N ALA A 142 5.33 -6.11 11.28
CA ALA A 142 6.55 -5.39 10.94
C ALA A 142 7.78 -6.08 11.56
N GLN A 143 8.76 -6.44 10.72
CA GLN A 143 10.04 -7.02 11.15
C GLN A 143 11.11 -5.96 11.45
N GLY A 144 10.84 -4.71 11.09
CA GLY A 144 11.73 -3.58 11.27
C GLY A 144 10.98 -2.25 11.29
N PRO A 145 11.71 -1.12 11.36
CA PRO A 145 11.11 0.20 11.27
C PRO A 145 10.32 0.36 9.98
N VAL A 146 9.11 0.91 10.07
CA VAL A 146 8.34 1.31 8.89
C VAL A 146 8.91 2.59 8.30
N THR A 147 8.70 2.76 7.01
CA THR A 147 9.25 3.91 6.29
C THR A 147 8.18 4.55 5.43
N PHE A 148 8.28 5.85 5.23
CA PHE A 148 7.31 6.61 4.46
C PHE A 148 7.91 7.03 3.12
N ALA A 149 7.17 6.84 2.03
CA ALA A 149 7.62 7.05 0.66
C ALA A 149 6.50 7.69 -0.18
N LYS A 150 6.80 8.06 -1.43
CA LYS A 150 5.76 8.32 -2.45
C LYS A 150 5.80 7.18 -3.45
N LEU A 151 4.73 6.40 -3.55
CA LEU A 151 4.61 5.16 -4.32
C LEU A 151 3.69 5.30 -5.53
N ASP A 152 2.69 6.18 -5.46
CA ASP A 152 1.66 6.33 -6.50
C ASP A 152 1.69 7.69 -7.22
N GLU A 153 2.79 8.44 -7.07
CA GLU A 153 3.00 9.78 -7.61
C GLU A 153 2.06 10.85 -7.07
N ASP A 154 1.26 10.55 -6.04
CA ASP A 154 0.57 11.59 -5.30
C ASP A 154 1.54 12.39 -4.41
N ASP A 155 1.06 13.51 -3.87
CA ASP A 155 1.85 14.33 -2.96
C ASP A 155 1.80 13.85 -1.50
N ILE A 156 1.11 12.75 -1.24
CA ILE A 156 0.88 12.17 0.06
C ILE A 156 1.96 11.12 0.36
N PRO A 157 2.47 11.06 1.59
CA PRO A 157 3.38 9.99 1.96
C PRO A 157 2.61 8.68 2.21
N ASP A 158 2.98 7.67 1.44
CA ASP A 158 2.62 6.28 1.64
C ASP A 158 3.47 5.62 2.72
N LEU A 159 3.01 4.49 3.21
CA LEU A 159 3.66 3.70 4.25
C LEU A 159 4.19 2.38 3.69
N LEU A 160 5.44 2.08 3.96
CA LEU A 160 6.13 0.82 3.65
C LEU A 160 6.42 0.07 4.96
N VAL A 161 5.93 -1.16 5.05
CA VAL A 161 6.08 -2.05 6.21
C VAL A 161 6.93 -3.25 5.82
N PRO A 162 8.17 -3.38 6.34
CA PRO A 162 8.95 -4.61 6.16
C PRO A 162 8.30 -5.77 6.92
N THR A 163 7.98 -6.86 6.24
CA THR A 163 7.36 -8.06 6.82
C THR A 163 8.30 -9.26 6.69
N ILE A 164 7.95 -10.39 7.32
CA ILE A 164 8.72 -11.63 7.18
C ILE A 164 8.67 -12.16 5.74
N ASP A 165 7.60 -11.83 5.02
CA ASP A 165 7.36 -12.29 3.67
C ASP A 165 7.89 -11.29 2.63
N GLY A 166 8.01 -10.00 2.95
CA GLY A 166 8.38 -9.01 1.95
C GLY A 166 8.06 -7.59 2.38
N ILE A 167 7.50 -6.79 1.47
CA ILE A 167 7.07 -5.42 1.75
C ILE A 167 5.55 -5.37 1.60
N ALA A 168 4.88 -4.95 2.67
CA ALA A 168 3.52 -4.46 2.57
C ALA A 168 3.55 -2.94 2.43
N ALA A 169 2.65 -2.39 1.64
CA ALA A 169 2.56 -0.95 1.47
C ALA A 169 1.11 -0.47 1.63
N PHE A 170 0.94 0.77 2.05
CA PHE A 170 -0.35 1.41 2.21
C PHE A 170 -0.28 2.81 1.61
N THR A 171 -1.22 3.12 0.72
CA THR A 171 -1.46 4.49 0.25
C THR A 171 -2.59 5.13 1.02
N PHE A 172 -2.68 6.45 0.91
CA PHE A 172 -3.74 7.21 1.56
C PHE A 172 -4.50 8.13 0.61
N GLY A 173 -4.42 7.92 -0.71
CA GLY A 173 -5.10 8.73 -1.71
C GLY A 173 -6.64 8.84 -1.54
N LEU A 174 -7.25 7.99 -0.72
CA LEU A 174 -8.68 8.02 -0.38
C LEU A 174 -8.97 8.59 1.03
N GLY A 175 -7.99 9.22 1.68
CA GLY A 175 -8.10 9.69 3.07
C GLY A 175 -8.10 8.55 4.10
N VAL A 176 -8.02 7.28 3.69
CA VAL A 176 -7.95 6.11 4.56
C VAL A 176 -6.78 5.24 4.11
N PRO A 177 -6.10 4.52 5.03
CA PRO A 177 -5.03 3.60 4.64
C PRO A 177 -5.61 2.48 3.77
N ALA A 178 -5.16 2.40 2.53
CA ALA A 178 -5.53 1.38 1.56
C ALA A 178 -4.27 0.59 1.14
N PRO A 179 -4.30 -0.75 1.12
CA PRO A 179 -3.16 -1.54 0.66
C PRO A 179 -2.68 -1.09 -0.73
N TYR A 180 -1.42 -0.70 -0.84
CA TYR A 180 -0.79 -0.40 -2.12
C TYR A 180 -0.33 -1.69 -2.76
N THR A 181 -0.89 -1.97 -3.93
CA THR A 181 -0.44 -3.09 -4.74
C THR A 181 0.78 -2.64 -5.52
N PHE A 182 1.95 -3.19 -5.21
CA PHE A 182 3.13 -3.06 -6.05
C PHE A 182 2.77 -3.56 -7.44
N PRO A 183 2.62 -2.66 -8.43
CA PRO A 183 2.30 -3.10 -9.76
C PRO A 183 3.47 -3.96 -10.22
N LYS A 184 3.28 -5.25 -10.42
CA LYS A 184 4.21 -5.95 -11.30
C LYS A 184 3.76 -5.58 -12.70
N LEU A 185 4.64 -5.04 -13.56
CA LEU A 185 4.33 -5.18 -14.96
C LEU A 185 4.36 -6.70 -15.14
N ILE A 186 3.23 -7.28 -15.57
CA ILE A 186 3.35 -8.50 -16.37
C ILE A 186 4.31 -8.03 -17.45
N ALA A 187 5.56 -8.49 -17.38
CA ALA A 187 6.72 -7.72 -17.85
C ALA A 187 6.47 -7.11 -19.23
N GLU A 188 7.34 -6.22 -19.69
CA GLU A 188 7.64 -6.20 -21.13
C GLU A 188 8.21 -7.57 -21.55
N VAL A 189 7.46 -8.66 -21.36
CA VAL A 189 7.55 -9.82 -22.19
C VAL A 189 7.39 -9.24 -23.58
N ASP A 190 8.40 -9.47 -24.41
CA ASP A 190 8.29 -9.50 -25.88
C ASP A 190 7.14 -10.43 -26.37
N GLU A 191 6.25 -10.90 -25.48
CA GLU A 191 5.15 -11.83 -25.67
C GLU A 191 3.75 -11.17 -25.71
N GLY A 192 3.61 -9.85 -25.54
CA GLY A 192 2.38 -9.14 -25.93
C GLY A 192 1.40 -8.70 -24.83
N GLU A 193 0.30 -8.04 -25.23
CA GLU A 193 -0.67 -7.39 -24.33
C GLU A 193 -1.62 -8.41 -23.69
N PRO A 194 -1.71 -8.52 -22.35
CA PRO A 194 -2.64 -9.43 -21.71
C PRO A 194 -4.09 -8.95 -21.87
N LEU A 195 -4.93 -9.82 -22.44
CA LEU A 195 -6.34 -9.54 -22.73
C LEU A 195 -7.29 -10.19 -21.72
N MET A 196 -6.91 -11.34 -21.14
CA MET A 196 -7.72 -12.08 -20.18
C MET A 196 -6.85 -13.05 -19.40
N THR A 197 -7.25 -13.37 -18.19
CA THR A 197 -6.60 -14.39 -17.36
C THR A 197 -7.61 -15.27 -16.65
N PHE A 198 -7.14 -16.41 -16.17
CA PHE A 198 -7.98 -17.40 -15.49
C PHE A 198 -7.12 -18.34 -14.63
N ASN A 199 -7.69 -18.85 -13.55
CA ASN A 199 -7.02 -19.79 -12.67
C ASN A 199 -6.82 -21.16 -13.36
N ILE A 200 -5.64 -21.76 -13.18
CA ILE A 200 -5.32 -23.14 -13.58
C ILE A 200 -4.85 -23.92 -12.33
N GLY A 201 -5.78 -24.24 -11.45
CA GLY A 201 -5.46 -24.75 -10.11
C GLY A 201 -4.92 -23.66 -9.18
N GLY A 202 -4.70 -23.97 -7.89
CA GLY A 202 -4.25 -22.98 -6.90
C GLY A 202 -2.94 -22.26 -7.25
N ARG A 203 -2.09 -22.90 -8.07
CA ARG A 203 -0.71 -22.47 -8.34
C ARG A 203 -0.43 -21.89 -9.73
N PHE A 204 -1.21 -22.22 -10.76
CA PHE A 204 -0.92 -21.77 -12.12
C PHE A 204 -1.95 -20.75 -12.60
N LEU A 205 -1.46 -19.79 -13.38
CA LEU A 205 -2.26 -18.72 -13.97
C LEU A 205 -2.26 -18.86 -15.49
N GLY A 206 -3.43 -18.97 -16.08
CA GLY A 206 -3.61 -18.90 -17.52
C GLY A 206 -3.78 -17.45 -17.96
N GLY A 207 -3.17 -17.10 -19.10
CA GLY A 207 -3.35 -15.80 -19.73
C GLY A 207 -3.60 -15.92 -21.23
N VAL A 208 -4.47 -15.07 -21.76
CA VAL A 208 -4.61 -14.80 -23.19
C VAL A 208 -3.89 -13.49 -23.47
N ILE A 209 -2.89 -13.52 -24.34
CA ILE A 209 -2.05 -12.36 -24.67
C ILE A 209 -2.08 -12.07 -26.18
N ASP A 210 -2.00 -10.80 -26.57
CA ASP A 210 -1.84 -10.35 -27.95
C ASP A 210 -0.38 -10.05 -28.30
N LYS A 211 0.24 -10.94 -29.07
CA LYS A 211 1.62 -10.78 -29.58
C LYS A 211 1.75 -9.77 -30.73
N GLY A 212 0.67 -9.12 -31.13
CA GLY A 212 0.56 -8.33 -32.36
C GLY A 212 0.55 -9.18 -33.65
N THR A 213 1.09 -10.41 -33.59
CA THR A 213 1.02 -11.41 -34.67
C THR A 213 -0.18 -12.36 -34.53
N GLY A 214 -0.82 -12.37 -33.36
CA GLY A 214 -1.95 -13.24 -33.03
C GLY A 214 -2.10 -13.38 -31.52
N LEU A 215 -3.16 -14.07 -31.11
CA LEU A 215 -3.41 -14.39 -29.72
C LEU A 215 -2.71 -15.69 -29.32
N GLU A 216 -2.09 -15.67 -28.14
CA GLU A 216 -1.53 -16.85 -27.50
C GLU A 216 -2.17 -17.09 -26.14
N LEU A 217 -2.27 -18.37 -25.79
CA LEU A 217 -2.51 -18.79 -24.42
C LEU A 217 -1.16 -19.06 -23.78
N ILE A 218 -0.91 -18.43 -22.65
CA ILE A 218 0.23 -18.71 -21.78
C ILE A 218 -0.24 -19.35 -20.49
N VAL A 219 0.64 -20.13 -19.88
CA VAL A 219 0.52 -20.64 -18.52
C VAL A 219 1.72 -20.13 -17.75
N LEU A 220 1.44 -19.43 -16.66
CA LEU A 220 2.39 -18.88 -15.72
C LEU A 220 2.36 -19.76 -14.46
N ASP A 221 3.53 -20.14 -13.95
CA ASP A 221 3.64 -20.64 -12.57
C ASP A 221 3.79 -19.43 -11.65
N VAL A 222 2.78 -19.21 -10.79
CA VAL A 222 2.79 -18.10 -9.81
C VAL A 222 3.26 -18.56 -8.42
N GLY A 223 3.41 -19.87 -8.19
CA GLY A 223 3.86 -20.41 -6.91
C GLY A 223 5.38 -20.54 -6.78
N GLN A 224 6.15 -20.19 -7.81
CA GLN A 224 7.61 -20.10 -7.77
C GLN A 224 7.98 -18.72 -8.29
N GLY A 225 8.65 -17.92 -7.47
CA GLY A 225 9.14 -16.64 -7.93
C GLY A 225 10.42 -16.78 -8.76
N PRO A 226 10.64 -15.98 -9.83
CA PRO A 226 9.72 -15.07 -10.51
C PRO A 226 8.76 -15.83 -11.43
N GLU A 227 7.55 -15.26 -11.65
CA GLU A 227 6.55 -15.80 -12.59
C GLU A 227 7.19 -16.26 -13.91
N LYS A 228 7.08 -17.54 -14.18
CA LYS A 228 7.67 -18.16 -15.35
C LYS A 228 6.58 -18.63 -16.30
N VAL A 229 6.68 -18.20 -17.56
CA VAL A 229 5.91 -18.82 -18.66
C VAL A 229 6.37 -20.27 -18.79
N VAL A 230 5.58 -21.18 -18.23
CA VAL A 230 5.86 -22.62 -18.24
C VAL A 230 5.35 -23.28 -19.51
N ALA A 231 4.39 -22.66 -20.20
CA ALA A 231 3.96 -23.05 -21.54
C ALA A 231 3.29 -21.89 -22.28
N SER A 232 3.36 -21.93 -23.62
CA SER A 232 2.60 -21.03 -24.50
C SER A 232 2.12 -21.76 -25.76
N ILE A 233 0.97 -21.36 -26.30
CA ILE A 233 0.42 -21.89 -27.55
C ILE A 233 -0.44 -20.86 -28.28
N SER A 234 -0.36 -20.83 -29.61
CA SER A 234 -1.28 -20.02 -30.42
C SER A 234 -2.74 -20.45 -30.23
N LEU A 235 -3.64 -19.48 -30.02
CA LEU A 235 -5.07 -19.71 -29.87
C LEU A 235 -5.74 -19.97 -31.21
N CYS A 236 -5.36 -21.06 -31.86
CA CYS A 236 -5.91 -21.49 -33.15
C CYS A 236 -5.82 -20.39 -34.22
N GLY A 237 -4.74 -19.60 -34.19
CA GLY A 237 -4.51 -18.47 -35.10
C GLY A 237 -5.54 -17.34 -34.98
N ALA A 238 -6.16 -17.17 -33.80
CA ALA A 238 -6.98 -16.01 -33.51
C ALA A 238 -6.14 -14.73 -33.44
N THR A 239 -6.78 -13.59 -33.68
CA THR A 239 -6.17 -12.24 -33.67
C THR A 239 -6.85 -11.35 -32.64
N ALA A 240 -6.20 -10.26 -32.22
CA ALA A 240 -6.78 -9.31 -31.28
C ALA A 240 -8.11 -8.71 -31.74
N ALA A 241 -8.28 -8.50 -33.06
CA ALA A 241 -9.55 -8.04 -33.62
C ALA A 241 -10.71 -9.05 -33.47
N GLU A 242 -10.38 -10.32 -33.25
CA GLU A 242 -11.35 -11.39 -32.97
C GLU A 242 -11.63 -11.52 -31.45
N PHE A 243 -10.89 -10.85 -30.58
CA PHE A 243 -11.12 -10.90 -29.13
C PHE A 243 -12.12 -9.82 -28.68
N SER A 244 -13.03 -10.17 -27.79
CA SER A 244 -13.88 -9.22 -27.09
C SER A 244 -13.89 -9.57 -25.62
N GLU A 245 -13.44 -8.68 -24.74
CA GLU A 245 -13.42 -8.93 -23.30
C GLU A 245 -14.80 -9.34 -22.74
N LYS A 246 -15.88 -8.77 -23.30
CA LYS A 246 -17.26 -9.05 -22.86
C LYS A 246 -17.84 -10.37 -23.40
N ARG A 247 -17.27 -10.94 -24.46
CA ARG A 247 -17.85 -12.11 -25.17
C ARG A 247 -16.92 -13.31 -25.27
N SER A 248 -15.62 -13.07 -25.27
CA SER A 248 -14.61 -14.10 -25.16
C SER A 248 -14.62 -14.67 -23.75
N HIS A 249 -14.37 -15.96 -23.62
CA HIS A 249 -14.30 -16.61 -22.32
C HIS A 249 -13.37 -17.81 -22.35
N VAL A 250 -12.67 -18.04 -21.24
CA VAL A 250 -11.89 -19.26 -21.03
C VAL A 250 -12.51 -20.08 -19.91
N HIS A 251 -12.86 -21.32 -20.23
CA HIS A 251 -13.29 -22.30 -19.24
C HIS A 251 -12.16 -23.28 -18.98
N VAL A 252 -11.78 -23.41 -17.71
CA VAL A 252 -10.86 -24.45 -17.24
C VAL A 252 -11.67 -25.53 -16.57
N ILE A 253 -11.48 -26.77 -16.99
CA ILE A 253 -12.17 -27.92 -16.39
C ILE A 253 -11.10 -28.84 -15.82
N PRO A 254 -11.08 -29.03 -14.49
CA PRO A 254 -10.25 -30.05 -13.88
C PRO A 254 -10.80 -31.44 -14.24
N SER A 255 -9.98 -32.31 -14.83
CA SER A 255 -10.35 -33.71 -15.04
C SER A 255 -10.27 -34.47 -13.73
N VAL A 256 -11.34 -34.44 -12.94
CA VAL A 256 -11.44 -35.20 -11.67
C VAL A 256 -11.68 -36.71 -11.91
N LEU A 257 -11.99 -37.11 -13.14
CA LEU A 257 -12.56 -38.43 -13.44
C LEU A 257 -11.53 -39.51 -13.84
N ILE A 258 -10.24 -39.17 -14.04
CA ILE A 258 -9.22 -40.15 -14.48
C ILE A 258 -7.92 -40.02 -13.65
N PRO A 259 -7.87 -40.54 -12.42
CA PRO A 259 -6.59 -40.73 -11.73
C PRO A 259 -5.68 -41.68 -12.55
N PRO A 260 -4.37 -41.40 -12.69
CA PRO A 260 -3.55 -40.50 -11.89
C PRO A 260 -3.19 -39.14 -12.55
N VAL A 261 -3.81 -38.77 -13.68
CA VAL A 261 -3.38 -37.58 -14.44
C VAL A 261 -4.35 -36.42 -14.17
N THR A 262 -3.86 -35.36 -13.54
CA THR A 262 -4.51 -34.05 -13.47
C THR A 262 -4.47 -33.40 -14.85
N LEU A 263 -5.38 -33.83 -15.74
CA LEU A 263 -5.54 -33.22 -17.05
C LEU A 263 -6.45 -31.99 -16.89
N HIS A 264 -5.93 -30.80 -17.17
CA HIS A 264 -6.76 -29.59 -17.20
C HIS A 264 -7.14 -29.36 -18.66
N ALA A 265 -8.42 -29.43 -19.00
CA ALA A 265 -8.86 -29.02 -20.33
C ALA A 265 -9.21 -27.53 -20.29
N VAL A 266 -8.49 -26.73 -21.08
CA VAL A 266 -8.74 -25.30 -21.23
C VAL A 266 -9.41 -25.06 -22.56
N PHE A 267 -10.60 -24.49 -22.52
CA PHE A 267 -11.36 -24.17 -23.71
C PHE A 267 -11.55 -22.67 -23.78
N THR A 268 -11.11 -22.07 -24.89
CA THR A 268 -11.37 -20.67 -25.17
C THR A 268 -12.40 -20.54 -26.28
N THR A 269 -13.44 -19.75 -26.02
CA THR A 269 -14.32 -19.23 -27.06
C THR A 269 -13.91 -17.80 -27.31
N ILE A 270 -13.50 -17.49 -28.53
CA ILE A 270 -13.05 -16.17 -28.94
C ILE A 270 -14.13 -15.62 -29.86
N VAL A 271 -14.84 -14.58 -29.43
CA VAL A 271 -15.95 -14.01 -30.21
C VAL A 271 -15.57 -12.60 -30.65
N SER A 272 -15.46 -12.39 -31.96
CA SER A 272 -15.15 -11.07 -32.51
C SER A 272 -16.32 -10.09 -32.30
N SER A 273 -15.99 -8.81 -32.35
CA SER A 273 -16.99 -7.72 -32.36
C SER A 273 -17.97 -7.82 -33.56
N ASN A 274 -17.54 -8.43 -34.68
CA ASN A 274 -18.36 -8.62 -35.87
C ASN A 274 -19.18 -9.94 -35.86
N GLY A 275 -19.16 -10.70 -34.76
CA GLY A 275 -19.95 -11.93 -34.59
C GLY A 275 -19.37 -13.15 -35.33
N GLN A 276 -18.11 -13.11 -35.72
CA GLN A 276 -17.35 -14.29 -36.17
C GLN A 276 -16.56 -14.84 -34.99
N GLY A 277 -17.13 -15.81 -34.29
CA GLY A 277 -16.45 -16.53 -33.22
C GLY A 277 -15.60 -17.71 -33.72
N ARG A 278 -14.49 -17.97 -33.03
CA ARG A 278 -13.70 -19.20 -33.09
C ARG A 278 -13.79 -19.91 -31.75
N VAL A 279 -13.81 -21.24 -31.81
CA VAL A 279 -13.67 -22.09 -30.63
C VAL A 279 -12.32 -22.79 -30.73
N CYS A 280 -11.50 -22.62 -29.70
CA CYS A 280 -10.20 -23.27 -29.59
C CYS A 280 -10.17 -24.09 -28.30
N ALA A 281 -10.03 -25.40 -28.43
CA ALA A 281 -9.90 -26.33 -27.31
C ALA A 281 -8.43 -26.73 -27.14
N ILE A 282 -7.90 -26.56 -25.94
CA ILE A 282 -6.50 -26.79 -25.60
C ILE A 282 -6.42 -27.74 -24.41
N ALA A 283 -5.67 -28.83 -24.54
CA ALA A 283 -5.29 -29.66 -23.41
C ALA A 283 -4.12 -29.01 -22.67
N LEU A 284 -4.22 -28.97 -21.35
CA LEU A 284 -3.08 -28.77 -20.45
C LEU A 284 -2.78 -30.09 -19.78
N ASP A 285 -1.68 -30.70 -20.22
CA ASP A 285 -1.14 -31.88 -19.58
C ASP A 285 0.00 -31.46 -18.66
N GLU A 286 -0.19 -31.66 -17.36
CA GLU A 286 0.92 -31.65 -16.41
C GLU A 286 1.78 -32.89 -16.69
N ILE A 287 2.99 -32.71 -17.21
CA ILE A 287 3.86 -33.85 -17.49
C ILE A 287 4.29 -34.42 -16.14
N ALA A 288 3.87 -35.62 -15.76
CA ALA A 288 4.42 -36.25 -14.57
C ALA A 288 5.88 -36.71 -14.83
N THR A 289 6.85 -35.80 -14.84
CA THR A 289 8.26 -36.21 -14.76
C THR A 289 8.53 -36.54 -13.30
N GLY A 290 8.85 -37.80 -12.99
CA GLY A 290 9.14 -38.26 -11.62
C GLY A 290 10.43 -37.68 -11.02
N SER A 291 10.79 -36.45 -11.37
CA SER A 291 11.95 -35.70 -10.92
C SER A 291 11.50 -34.31 -10.48
N THR A 292 11.76 -33.94 -9.22
CA THR A 292 11.93 -32.55 -8.78
C THR A 292 13.07 -31.92 -9.59
N PRO A 293 12.90 -30.77 -10.27
CA PRO A 293 11.87 -29.71 -10.09
C PRO A 293 10.64 -29.86 -11.03
N PRO A 294 9.52 -29.14 -10.76
CA PRO A 294 8.23 -29.33 -11.43
C PRO A 294 8.30 -29.26 -12.95
N SER A 295 7.43 -30.06 -13.56
CA SER A 295 7.52 -30.43 -14.97
C SER A 295 6.83 -29.43 -15.89
N PRO A 296 7.31 -29.24 -17.12
CA PRO A 296 6.67 -28.35 -18.09
C PRO A 296 5.24 -28.82 -18.39
N PHE A 297 4.31 -27.88 -18.57
CA PHE A 297 3.03 -28.20 -19.18
C PHE A 297 3.23 -28.50 -20.67
N THR A 298 2.52 -29.49 -21.19
CA THR A 298 2.33 -29.60 -22.63
C THR A 298 0.98 -29.01 -22.99
N LEU A 299 1.01 -27.94 -23.80
CA LEU A 299 -0.19 -27.38 -24.43
C LEU A 299 -0.40 -28.07 -25.77
N THR A 300 -1.59 -28.62 -26.00
CA THR A 300 -1.96 -29.23 -27.28
C THR A 300 -3.30 -28.71 -27.74
N VAL A 301 -3.39 -28.15 -28.96
CA VAL A 301 -4.68 -27.84 -29.58
C VAL A 301 -5.39 -29.15 -29.94
N ILE A 302 -6.51 -29.44 -29.27
CA ILE A 302 -7.29 -30.66 -29.47
C ILE A 302 -8.36 -30.46 -30.55
N ALA A 303 -8.94 -29.26 -30.63
CA ALA A 303 -9.94 -28.93 -31.64
C ALA A 303 -9.87 -27.44 -32.02
N ALA A 304 -9.90 -27.18 -33.32
CA ALA A 304 -10.13 -25.85 -33.90
C ALA A 304 -11.40 -25.94 -34.76
N GLY A 305 -12.49 -25.34 -34.29
CA GLY A 305 -13.76 -25.31 -35.03
C GLY A 305 -13.71 -24.35 -36.21
N THR A 306 -14.31 -24.71 -37.34
CA THR A 306 -14.53 -23.80 -38.48
C THR A 306 -15.79 -22.92 -38.28
N PRO A 307 -15.88 -21.73 -38.92
CA PRO A 307 -16.91 -20.70 -38.66
C PRO A 307 -18.39 -21.10 -38.91
N ALA A 308 -18.69 -22.32 -39.33
CA ALA A 308 -20.06 -22.78 -39.54
C ALA A 308 -20.89 -22.86 -38.24
N LEU A 309 -20.20 -22.92 -37.08
CA LEU A 309 -20.78 -22.88 -35.73
C LEU A 309 -20.30 -21.64 -34.95
N ALA A 310 -19.91 -20.56 -35.64
CA ALA A 310 -19.48 -19.32 -34.98
C ALA A 310 -20.58 -18.83 -34.02
N PRO A 311 -20.38 -18.96 -32.70
CA PRO A 311 -21.41 -18.55 -31.76
C PRO A 311 -21.52 -17.04 -31.80
N THR A 312 -22.76 -16.53 -31.73
CA THR A 312 -23.00 -15.08 -31.65
C THR A 312 -22.76 -14.53 -30.25
N GLU A 313 -22.76 -15.43 -29.25
CA GLU A 313 -22.63 -15.15 -27.82
C GLU A 313 -21.63 -16.12 -27.16
N ARG A 314 -21.40 -15.95 -25.84
CA ARG A 314 -20.48 -16.77 -25.04
C ARG A 314 -20.92 -18.24 -25.03
N GLY A 315 -20.00 -19.15 -25.37
CA GLY A 315 -20.21 -20.59 -25.21
C GLY A 315 -20.01 -21.02 -23.76
N VAL A 316 -20.75 -22.03 -23.31
CA VAL A 316 -20.70 -22.58 -21.95
C VAL A 316 -20.38 -24.07 -22.01
N LEU A 317 -19.40 -24.52 -21.24
CA LEU A 317 -19.11 -25.94 -21.12
C LEU A 317 -19.92 -26.61 -20.02
N VAL A 318 -20.47 -27.75 -20.36
CA VAL A 318 -21.39 -28.49 -19.51
C VAL A 318 -21.15 -29.99 -19.70
N ALA A 319 -20.96 -30.74 -18.61
CA ALA A 319 -20.87 -32.19 -18.66
C ALA A 319 -22.26 -32.85 -18.90
N LEU A 320 -22.81 -32.71 -20.10
CA LEU A 320 -24.13 -33.24 -20.47
C LEU A 320 -24.17 -34.78 -20.53
N GLU A 321 -23.01 -35.43 -20.60
CA GLU A 321 -22.87 -36.87 -20.73
C GLU A 321 -21.90 -37.42 -19.68
N ALA A 322 -22.13 -38.66 -19.23
CA ALA A 322 -21.23 -39.37 -18.31
C ALA A 322 -19.92 -39.85 -18.97
N THR A 323 -19.56 -39.31 -20.14
CA THR A 323 -18.35 -39.69 -20.91
C THR A 323 -17.07 -39.09 -20.34
N GLY A 324 -17.17 -38.23 -19.32
CA GLY A 324 -16.04 -37.50 -18.74
C GLY A 324 -15.60 -36.29 -19.55
N CYS A 325 -16.16 -36.09 -20.74
CA CYS A 325 -15.88 -34.95 -21.58
C CYS A 325 -17.01 -33.92 -21.55
N PRO A 326 -16.70 -32.63 -21.34
CA PRO A 326 -17.71 -31.58 -21.34
C PRO A 326 -18.24 -31.37 -22.76
N SER A 327 -19.55 -31.18 -22.88
CA SER A 327 -20.20 -30.69 -24.08
C SER A 327 -20.15 -29.17 -24.11
N LEU A 328 -19.97 -28.59 -25.30
CA LEU A 328 -20.02 -27.14 -25.49
C LEU A 328 -21.42 -26.72 -25.90
N ILE A 329 -22.06 -25.91 -25.07
CA ILE A 329 -23.35 -25.27 -25.35
C ILE A 329 -23.10 -23.89 -25.94
N VAL A 330 -23.62 -23.62 -27.13
CA VAL A 330 -23.52 -22.32 -27.79
C VAL A 330 -24.87 -21.83 -28.26
N GLU A 331 -25.04 -20.50 -28.33
CA GLU A 331 -26.18 -19.89 -29.00
C GLU A 331 -25.89 -19.78 -30.51
N ASP A 332 -26.81 -20.31 -31.32
CA ASP A 332 -26.75 -20.12 -32.77
C ASP A 332 -27.35 -18.79 -33.22
N LYS A 333 -27.21 -18.45 -34.50
CA LYS A 333 -27.74 -17.20 -35.08
C LYS A 333 -29.27 -17.03 -34.97
N LEU A 334 -30.00 -18.08 -34.59
CA LEU A 334 -31.44 -18.08 -34.39
C LEU A 334 -31.82 -18.00 -32.90
N GLY A 335 -30.86 -17.81 -32.01
CA GLY A 335 -31.07 -17.76 -30.57
C GLY A 335 -31.28 -19.12 -29.90
N ARG A 336 -30.89 -20.21 -30.57
CA ARG A 336 -31.12 -21.58 -30.08
C ARG A 336 -29.86 -22.11 -29.44
N LEU A 337 -30.01 -22.89 -28.36
CA LEU A 337 -28.87 -23.55 -27.75
C LEU A 337 -28.53 -24.83 -28.52
N LEU A 338 -27.27 -24.95 -28.93
CA LEU A 338 -26.68 -26.13 -29.55
C LEU A 338 -25.66 -26.74 -28.60
N GLY A 339 -25.89 -27.98 -28.19
CA GLY A 339 -24.87 -28.77 -27.50
C GLY A 339 -24.00 -29.51 -28.51
N LEU A 340 -22.69 -29.35 -28.39
CA LEU A 340 -21.66 -30.05 -29.14
C LEU A 340 -21.07 -31.13 -28.23
N PRO A 341 -21.48 -32.41 -28.36
CA PRO A 341 -20.94 -33.47 -27.54
C PRO A 341 -19.47 -33.67 -27.87
N ALA A 342 -18.67 -33.86 -26.83
CA ALA A 342 -17.29 -34.28 -27.01
C ALA A 342 -17.27 -35.80 -27.19
N ASP A 343 -16.69 -36.26 -28.31
CA ASP A 343 -16.61 -37.68 -28.65
C ASP A 343 -15.38 -38.31 -27.96
N PRO A 344 -15.56 -39.31 -27.08
CA PRO A 344 -14.44 -40.00 -26.43
C PRO A 344 -13.70 -40.98 -27.38
N LYS A 345 -14.01 -41.05 -28.68
CA LYS A 345 -13.45 -42.03 -29.64
C LYS A 345 -11.94 -41.93 -29.91
N GLY A 346 -11.19 -41.05 -29.23
CA GLY A 346 -9.73 -41.06 -29.27
C GLY A 346 -9.15 -42.28 -28.54
N THR A 347 -7.97 -42.75 -28.96
CA THR A 347 -7.11 -43.62 -28.13
C THR A 347 -6.97 -43.05 -26.70
N PRO A 348 -6.69 -43.87 -25.67
CA PRO A 348 -6.67 -43.46 -24.25
C PRO A 348 -5.68 -42.34 -23.84
N VAL A 349 -5.02 -41.71 -24.82
CA VAL A 349 -4.05 -40.63 -24.67
C VAL A 349 -4.55 -39.30 -25.28
N VAL A 350 -5.68 -39.28 -26.02
CA VAL A 350 -6.18 -38.05 -26.66
C VAL A 350 -7.40 -37.49 -25.90
N PRO A 351 -7.34 -36.23 -25.41
CA PRO A 351 -8.44 -35.61 -24.70
C PRO A 351 -9.62 -35.31 -25.63
N CYS A 352 -10.80 -35.14 -25.05
CA CYS A 352 -12.08 -34.76 -25.63
C CYS A 352 -12.00 -34.00 -26.98
N MET A 353 -12.40 -34.64 -28.08
CA MET A 353 -12.57 -33.95 -29.38
C MET A 353 -14.03 -33.59 -29.61
N PHE A 354 -14.31 -32.35 -30.05
CA PHE A 354 -15.65 -32.01 -30.53
C PHE A 354 -15.86 -32.59 -31.92
N GLY A 355 -16.73 -33.60 -32.02
CA GLY A 355 -17.12 -34.18 -33.30
C GLY A 355 -18.00 -33.25 -34.12
N SER A 356 -18.28 -33.64 -35.38
CA SER A 356 -19.32 -32.97 -36.16
C SER A 356 -20.65 -33.03 -35.41
N SER A 357 -21.25 -31.87 -35.14
CA SER A 357 -22.47 -31.74 -34.35
C SER A 357 -23.60 -32.64 -34.87
N THR A 358 -24.00 -33.64 -34.11
CA THR A 358 -25.44 -33.96 -34.02
C THR A 358 -26.01 -32.97 -33.01
N PRO A 359 -26.91 -32.06 -33.41
CA PRO A 359 -27.51 -31.11 -32.48
C PRO A 359 -28.06 -31.89 -31.29
N ILE A 360 -27.52 -31.66 -30.09
CA ILE A 360 -28.29 -31.94 -28.88
C ILE A 360 -29.58 -31.14 -29.07
N GLN A 361 -30.70 -31.86 -28.99
CA GLN A 361 -32.02 -31.43 -29.43
C GLN A 361 -32.27 -29.93 -29.17
N ARG A 362 -32.82 -29.24 -30.18
CA ARG A 362 -33.19 -27.82 -30.15
C ARG A 362 -33.78 -27.42 -28.80
N LEU A 363 -32.99 -26.76 -27.97
CA LEU A 363 -33.45 -26.12 -26.74
C LEU A 363 -34.02 -24.76 -27.12
N ASP A 364 -35.35 -24.70 -27.23
CA ASP A 364 -36.10 -23.45 -27.45
C ASP A 364 -36.35 -22.79 -26.07
N LEU A 365 -35.26 -22.38 -25.41
CA LEU A 365 -35.32 -21.62 -24.16
C LEU A 365 -35.36 -20.15 -24.60
N GLY A 366 -36.49 -19.47 -24.42
CA GLY A 366 -36.72 -18.10 -24.92
C GLY A 366 -35.87 -17.00 -24.29
N GLY A 367 -34.70 -17.31 -23.71
CA GLY A 367 -33.74 -16.40 -23.09
C GLY A 367 -32.36 -16.46 -23.76
N GLN A 368 -31.55 -15.41 -23.62
CA GLN A 368 -30.20 -15.33 -24.20
C GLN A 368 -29.16 -16.02 -23.30
N LEU A 369 -28.17 -16.69 -23.90
CA LEU A 369 -27.00 -17.19 -23.18
C LEU A 369 -26.06 -16.03 -22.86
N LYS A 370 -26.17 -15.47 -21.64
CA LYS A 370 -25.18 -14.48 -21.16
C LYS A 370 -24.52 -14.83 -19.84
N ALA A 371 -25.17 -15.61 -18.98
CA ALA A 371 -24.82 -15.66 -17.57
C ALA A 371 -23.76 -16.72 -17.19
N GLY A 372 -23.78 -17.94 -17.77
CA GLY A 372 -22.70 -18.92 -17.57
C GLY A 372 -23.17 -20.37 -17.38
N GLY A 373 -22.30 -21.21 -16.83
CA GLY A 373 -22.57 -22.61 -16.48
C GLY A 373 -22.36 -22.84 -15.00
N ALA A 374 -23.21 -23.67 -14.39
CA ALA A 374 -23.17 -23.96 -12.96
C ALA A 374 -23.00 -25.46 -12.74
N PRO A 375 -21.86 -25.94 -12.20
CA PRO A 375 -21.77 -27.31 -11.72
C PRO A 375 -22.73 -27.48 -10.55
N LEU A 376 -23.89 -28.11 -10.75
CA LEU A 376 -24.85 -28.37 -9.67
C LEU A 376 -24.41 -29.53 -8.75
N GLY A 377 -23.17 -30.02 -8.90
CA GLY A 377 -22.68 -31.24 -8.25
C GLY A 377 -23.55 -32.46 -8.60
N ALA A 378 -23.25 -33.60 -7.97
CA ALA A 378 -24.13 -34.75 -8.05
C ALA A 378 -25.45 -34.43 -7.33
N LEU A 379 -26.47 -33.95 -8.06
CA LEU A 379 -27.83 -34.34 -7.68
C LEU A 379 -27.81 -35.86 -7.62
N GLN A 380 -28.19 -36.43 -6.49
CA GLN A 380 -28.45 -37.87 -6.37
C GLN A 380 -29.78 -38.20 -7.09
N LEU A 381 -29.87 -37.78 -8.35
CA LEU A 381 -30.73 -38.28 -9.41
C LEU A 381 -29.84 -39.15 -10.31
N ASP A 382 -29.28 -40.24 -9.79
CA ASP A 382 -28.59 -41.24 -10.61
C ASP A 382 -27.55 -40.70 -11.64
N GLY A 383 -26.83 -39.62 -11.31
CA GLY A 383 -25.64 -39.14 -12.02
C GLY A 383 -25.86 -38.05 -13.07
N SER A 384 -25.03 -36.99 -12.98
CA SER A 384 -24.74 -35.97 -14.01
C SER A 384 -25.77 -34.88 -14.37
N ASP A 385 -26.60 -34.42 -13.43
CA ASP A 385 -27.38 -33.20 -13.68
C ASP A 385 -26.47 -31.95 -13.66
N VAL A 386 -26.55 -31.12 -14.70
CA VAL A 386 -25.76 -29.88 -14.80
C VAL A 386 -26.65 -28.65 -14.97
N GLY A 387 -26.27 -27.57 -14.30
CA GLY A 387 -26.94 -26.29 -14.34
C GLY A 387 -26.47 -25.43 -15.50
N ILE A 388 -27.42 -24.83 -16.20
CA ILE A 388 -27.22 -23.81 -17.23
C ILE A 388 -27.81 -22.52 -16.68
N VAL A 389 -27.02 -21.45 -16.61
CA VAL A 389 -27.50 -20.14 -16.18
C VAL A 389 -27.73 -19.29 -17.43
N LEU A 390 -28.97 -18.84 -17.61
CA LEU A 390 -29.38 -17.93 -18.68
C LEU A 390 -29.72 -16.57 -18.09
N THR A 391 -29.94 -15.57 -18.96
CA THR A 391 -30.32 -14.22 -18.53
C THR A 391 -31.58 -14.15 -17.67
N ASP A 392 -32.47 -15.13 -17.78
CA ASP A 392 -33.77 -15.15 -17.11
C ASP A 392 -33.88 -16.20 -16.00
N GLY A 393 -32.79 -16.91 -15.66
CA GLY A 393 -32.80 -17.86 -14.56
C GLY A 393 -31.79 -19.00 -14.66
N VAL A 394 -31.95 -19.96 -13.75
CA VAL A 394 -31.12 -21.17 -13.68
C VAL A 394 -31.95 -22.36 -14.13
N TYR A 395 -31.37 -23.17 -15.00
CA TYR A 395 -31.98 -24.33 -15.62
C TYR A 395 -31.14 -25.56 -15.34
N VAL A 396 -31.75 -26.73 -15.24
CA VAL A 396 -31.03 -28.01 -15.19
C VAL A 396 -31.28 -28.77 -16.48
N TYR A 397 -30.22 -29.31 -17.07
CA TYR A 397 -30.32 -30.31 -18.11
C TYR A 397 -30.46 -31.70 -17.49
N VAL A 398 -31.56 -32.37 -17.83
CA VAL A 398 -31.82 -33.76 -17.47
C VAL A 398 -31.57 -34.62 -18.71
N PRO A 399 -30.58 -35.54 -18.67
CA PRO A 399 -30.30 -36.43 -19.78
C PRO A 399 -31.55 -37.20 -20.23
N PRO A 400 -31.64 -37.57 -21.51
CA PRO A 400 -32.74 -38.38 -22.00
C PRO A 400 -32.81 -39.72 -21.25
N ASP A 401 -33.90 -39.96 -20.53
CA ASP A 401 -34.28 -41.32 -20.19
C ASP A 401 -34.87 -42.02 -21.43
N ALA A 402 -34.95 -43.36 -21.40
CA ALA A 402 -35.45 -44.16 -22.53
C ALA A 402 -36.90 -43.85 -22.94
N THR A 403 -37.63 -43.04 -22.19
CA THR A 403 -39.07 -42.76 -22.33
C THR A 403 -39.44 -41.30 -22.56
N LEU A 404 -38.63 -40.32 -22.16
CA LEU A 404 -39.04 -38.93 -22.01
C LEU A 404 -38.20 -37.91 -22.77
N GLY A 405 -37.12 -38.35 -23.42
CA GLY A 405 -36.19 -37.47 -24.15
C GLY A 405 -35.45 -36.50 -23.23
N PRO A 406 -34.48 -35.72 -23.75
CA PRO A 406 -33.79 -34.71 -22.96
C PRO A 406 -34.79 -33.66 -22.49
N ARG A 407 -34.66 -33.24 -21.23
CA ARG A 407 -35.53 -32.20 -20.66
C ARG A 407 -34.69 -31.12 -20.04
N VAL A 408 -35.13 -29.88 -20.20
CA VAL A 408 -34.65 -28.79 -19.37
C VAL A 408 -35.75 -28.34 -18.45
N ARG A 409 -35.38 -28.16 -17.18
CA ARG A 409 -36.28 -27.69 -16.13
C ARG A 409 -35.69 -26.42 -15.52
N GLN A 410 -36.47 -25.36 -15.48
CA GLN A 410 -36.08 -24.15 -14.75
C GLN A 410 -36.09 -24.45 -13.24
N LEU A 411 -34.95 -24.22 -12.58
CA LEU A 411 -34.76 -24.34 -11.13
C LEU A 411 -34.99 -23.00 -10.41
N TYR A 412 -34.74 -21.90 -11.11
CA TYR A 412 -34.91 -20.53 -10.63
C TYR A 412 -35.31 -19.65 -11.80
N ALA A 413 -36.31 -18.80 -11.61
CA ALA A 413 -36.69 -17.75 -12.54
C ALA A 413 -36.25 -16.41 -11.97
N SER A 414 -35.37 -15.71 -12.68
CA SER A 414 -34.90 -14.39 -12.30
C SER A 414 -35.94 -13.35 -12.63
N ASP A 415 -36.15 -12.38 -11.74
CA ASP A 415 -36.98 -11.19 -12.00
C ASP A 415 -36.19 -10.07 -12.70
N ARG A 416 -34.92 -10.32 -13.04
CA ARG A 416 -33.98 -9.39 -13.67
C ARG A 416 -33.03 -10.09 -14.62
N VAL A 417 -32.40 -9.30 -15.50
CA VAL A 417 -31.44 -9.82 -16.49
C VAL A 417 -30.13 -10.17 -15.80
N LEU A 418 -29.88 -11.47 -15.62
CA LEU A 418 -28.60 -11.99 -15.15
C LEU A 418 -27.55 -11.84 -16.24
N ASP A 419 -26.37 -11.36 -15.87
CA ASP A 419 -25.22 -11.21 -16.78
C ASP A 419 -23.95 -11.92 -16.28
N GLY A 420 -24.01 -12.53 -15.09
CA GLY A 420 -22.99 -13.45 -14.60
C GLY A 420 -23.52 -14.31 -13.45
N ALA A 421 -22.95 -15.51 -13.30
CA ALA A 421 -23.15 -16.33 -12.13
C ALA A 421 -21.95 -17.24 -11.86
N GLU A 422 -21.62 -17.44 -10.60
CA GLU A 422 -20.57 -18.34 -10.12
C GLU A 422 -21.15 -19.39 -9.18
N ALA A 423 -20.59 -20.59 -9.22
CA ALA A 423 -20.97 -21.68 -8.32
C ALA A 423 -20.03 -21.75 -7.12
N LEU A 424 -20.60 -21.98 -5.94
CA LEU A 424 -19.88 -21.96 -4.66
C LEU A 424 -20.65 -22.74 -3.58
N HIS A 425 -20.07 -22.88 -2.40
CA HIS A 425 -20.72 -23.46 -1.22
C HIS A 425 -21.04 -22.35 -0.22
N LEU A 426 -22.23 -21.75 -0.31
CA LEU A 426 -22.65 -20.69 0.62
C LEU A 426 -23.00 -21.26 2.01
N ASP A 427 -23.35 -22.55 2.07
CA ASP A 427 -23.60 -23.25 3.32
C ASP A 427 -22.74 -24.52 3.49
N VAL A 428 -22.90 -25.19 4.63
CA VAL A 428 -22.08 -26.36 5.01
C VAL A 428 -22.71 -27.67 4.53
N ASP A 429 -23.60 -27.63 3.53
CA ASP A 429 -24.32 -28.82 3.05
C ASP A 429 -23.59 -29.60 1.94
N GLN A 430 -22.42 -29.10 1.52
CA GLN A 430 -21.56 -29.62 0.45
C GLN A 430 -22.23 -29.67 -0.93
N LYS A 431 -23.33 -28.95 -1.14
CA LYS A 431 -23.94 -28.75 -2.45
C LYS A 431 -23.59 -27.38 -2.99
N PHE A 432 -23.46 -27.30 -4.30
CA PHE A 432 -23.23 -26.02 -4.96
C PHE A 432 -24.51 -25.17 -4.91
N ASP A 433 -24.32 -23.99 -4.37
CA ASP A 433 -25.16 -22.80 -4.46
C ASP A 433 -24.70 -21.93 -5.63
N LEU A 434 -25.37 -20.79 -5.84
CA LEU A 434 -24.94 -19.81 -6.84
C LEU A 434 -24.92 -18.41 -6.26
N VAL A 435 -23.97 -17.62 -6.73
CA VAL A 435 -24.02 -16.16 -6.65
C VAL A 435 -24.24 -15.66 -8.06
N ALA A 436 -25.30 -14.90 -8.28
CA ALA A 436 -25.62 -14.33 -9.58
C ALA A 436 -25.65 -12.81 -9.50
N ARG A 437 -25.09 -12.16 -10.53
CA ARG A 437 -25.11 -10.71 -10.70
C ARG A 437 -26.05 -10.33 -11.83
N ALA A 438 -26.59 -9.12 -11.74
CA ALA A 438 -27.52 -8.58 -12.71
C ALA A 438 -26.92 -7.33 -13.39
N ALA A 439 -27.22 -7.16 -14.67
CA ALA A 439 -26.56 -6.18 -15.54
C ALA A 439 -26.75 -4.70 -15.15
N SER A 440 -27.69 -4.40 -14.26
CA SER A 440 -28.11 -3.04 -13.94
C SER A 440 -28.65 -2.90 -12.52
N SER A 441 -28.14 -3.72 -11.59
CA SER A 441 -28.61 -3.76 -10.20
C SER A 441 -27.42 -3.72 -9.25
N ASP A 442 -27.60 -2.99 -8.16
CA ASP A 442 -26.68 -2.78 -7.04
C ASP A 442 -26.82 -3.86 -5.97
N ASP A 443 -26.89 -5.13 -6.38
CA ASP A 443 -26.99 -6.27 -5.48
C ASP A 443 -26.63 -7.60 -6.15
N LEU A 444 -26.35 -8.61 -5.32
CA LEU A 444 -26.12 -10.00 -5.73
C LEU A 444 -27.31 -10.89 -5.34
N ASP A 445 -27.66 -11.82 -6.23
CA ASP A 445 -28.57 -12.93 -5.93
C ASP A 445 -27.77 -14.10 -5.35
N LEU A 446 -27.86 -14.31 -4.04
CA LEU A 446 -27.37 -15.50 -3.36
C LEU A 446 -28.46 -16.59 -3.43
N LEU A 447 -28.23 -17.60 -4.27
CA LEU A 447 -29.17 -18.66 -4.57
C LEU A 447 -28.77 -19.92 -3.79
N TYR A 448 -29.38 -20.10 -2.62
CA TYR A 448 -29.20 -21.28 -1.78
C TYR A 448 -29.98 -22.46 -2.34
N ARG A 449 -29.32 -23.59 -2.55
CA ARG A 449 -29.95 -24.77 -3.11
C ARG A 449 -30.78 -25.48 -2.06
N ILE A 450 -32.09 -25.54 -2.29
CA ILE A 450 -33.02 -26.21 -1.37
C ILE A 450 -33.66 -27.45 -2.01
N PRO A 451 -33.85 -28.55 -1.24
CA PRO A 451 -34.67 -29.66 -1.69
C PRO A 451 -36.14 -29.23 -1.73
N PHE A 452 -36.84 -29.56 -2.82
CA PHE A 452 -38.29 -29.46 -2.87
C PHE A 452 -38.93 -30.66 -2.12
N PRO A 453 -40.20 -30.54 -1.68
CA PRO A 453 -40.92 -31.63 -1.02
C PRO A 453 -41.08 -32.90 -1.88
N MET A 454 -40.85 -32.80 -3.19
CA MET A 454 -40.82 -33.95 -4.09
C MET A 454 -39.43 -34.59 -4.10
N PRO A 455 -39.32 -35.92 -3.98
CA PRO A 455 -38.04 -36.61 -4.02
C PRO A 455 -37.24 -36.17 -5.23
N ASN A 456 -35.98 -35.79 -4.99
CA ASN A 456 -35.02 -35.46 -6.03
C ASN A 456 -35.39 -34.25 -6.91
N VAL A 457 -36.29 -33.38 -6.45
CA VAL A 457 -36.49 -32.06 -7.06
C VAL A 457 -35.75 -31.05 -6.19
N TYR A 458 -35.01 -30.15 -6.84
CA TYR A 458 -34.33 -29.05 -6.18
C TYR A 458 -34.78 -27.75 -6.82
N GLY A 459 -34.62 -26.65 -6.10
CA GLY A 459 -34.70 -25.30 -6.61
C GLY A 459 -33.76 -24.41 -5.82
N PHE A 460 -33.85 -23.11 -6.05
CA PHE A 460 -33.07 -22.14 -5.32
C PHE A 460 -33.96 -21.23 -4.47
N LEU A 461 -33.54 -21.01 -3.23
CA LEU A 461 -34.02 -19.93 -2.38
C LEU A 461 -33.11 -18.72 -2.61
N ARG A 462 -33.69 -17.63 -3.09
CA ARG A 462 -32.95 -16.38 -3.26
C ARG A 462 -32.88 -15.60 -1.97
N VAL A 463 -31.66 -15.17 -1.64
CA VAL A 463 -31.36 -14.08 -0.71
C VAL A 463 -30.70 -12.98 -1.53
N ARG A 464 -31.13 -11.72 -1.33
CA ARG A 464 -30.45 -10.57 -1.92
C ARG A 464 -29.36 -10.09 -0.98
N PHE A 465 -28.21 -9.81 -1.56
CA PHE A 465 -27.07 -9.21 -0.88
C PHE A 465 -26.87 -7.83 -1.49
N ASP A 466 -27.31 -6.80 -0.77
CA ASP A 466 -27.22 -5.42 -1.23
C ASP A 466 -25.74 -5.02 -1.35
N THR A 467 -25.39 -4.41 -2.48
CA THR A 467 -24.08 -3.80 -2.74
C THR A 467 -24.26 -2.29 -2.86
N ASP A 468 -23.18 -1.52 -2.83
CA ASP A 468 -23.30 -0.06 -2.93
C ASP A 468 -23.59 0.38 -4.38
N GLU A 469 -23.07 -0.38 -5.34
CA GLU A 469 -23.14 -0.09 -6.77
C GLU A 469 -23.26 -1.38 -7.60
N VAL A 470 -23.39 -1.25 -8.93
CA VAL A 470 -23.54 -2.39 -9.85
C VAL A 470 -22.31 -3.30 -9.81
N VAL A 471 -22.53 -4.59 -9.59
CA VAL A 471 -21.47 -5.60 -9.56
C VAL A 471 -21.09 -6.09 -10.95
N GLU A 472 -19.84 -5.86 -11.33
CA GLU A 472 -19.30 -6.26 -12.62
C GLU A 472 -18.64 -7.64 -12.62
N ARG A 473 -18.11 -8.06 -11.47
CA ARG A 473 -17.38 -9.33 -11.34
C ARG A 473 -17.60 -9.93 -9.97
N VAL A 474 -17.60 -11.25 -9.92
CA VAL A 474 -17.68 -12.04 -8.69
C VAL A 474 -16.69 -13.18 -8.80
N LEU A 475 -16.02 -13.50 -7.70
CA LEU A 475 -15.06 -14.59 -7.59
C LEU A 475 -15.17 -15.22 -6.19
N PRO A 476 -15.67 -16.47 -6.09
CA PRO A 476 -15.73 -17.18 -4.81
C PRO A 476 -14.37 -17.71 -4.34
N GLY A 477 -14.09 -17.66 -3.04
CA GLY A 477 -12.87 -18.19 -2.40
C GLY A 477 -13.02 -18.34 -0.89
N ASP A 478 -11.99 -18.79 -0.17
CA ASP A 478 -11.88 -18.80 1.30
C ASP A 478 -10.73 -17.87 1.72
N TYR A 479 -10.97 -16.56 1.64
CA TYR A 479 -9.97 -15.50 1.85
C TYR A 479 -9.66 -15.24 3.33
N ASP A 480 -10.32 -15.92 4.27
CA ASP A 480 -9.99 -15.91 5.71
C ASP A 480 -9.64 -17.29 6.29
N GLY A 481 -9.56 -18.34 5.46
CA GLY A 481 -9.17 -19.70 5.84
C GLY A 481 -10.10 -20.37 6.85
N ASN A 482 -11.35 -19.92 6.96
CA ASN A 482 -12.32 -20.47 7.91
C ASN A 482 -13.11 -21.68 7.34
N SER A 483 -12.75 -22.13 6.13
CA SER A 483 -13.39 -23.20 5.36
C SER A 483 -14.83 -22.90 4.94
N ARG A 484 -15.19 -21.63 4.81
CA ARG A 484 -16.46 -21.17 4.25
C ARG A 484 -16.17 -20.33 3.02
N THR A 485 -17.08 -20.37 2.06
CA THR A 485 -16.89 -19.56 0.86
C THR A 485 -17.25 -18.10 1.14
N ASP A 486 -16.26 -17.27 0.95
CA ASP A 486 -16.30 -15.82 0.80
C ASP A 486 -16.61 -15.44 -0.65
N ILE A 487 -17.01 -14.19 -0.85
CA ILE A 487 -17.34 -13.65 -2.16
C ILE A 487 -16.51 -12.39 -2.39
N ALA A 488 -15.47 -12.48 -3.23
CA ALA A 488 -14.83 -11.29 -3.78
C ALA A 488 -15.69 -10.73 -4.92
N TYR A 489 -15.96 -9.44 -4.93
CA TYR A 489 -16.75 -8.80 -5.98
C TYR A 489 -16.26 -7.39 -6.28
N VAL A 490 -16.55 -6.92 -7.49
CA VAL A 490 -16.13 -5.60 -7.97
C VAL A 490 -17.32 -4.75 -8.31
N GLU A 491 -17.37 -3.57 -7.71
CA GLU A 491 -18.33 -2.52 -8.00
C GLU A 491 -17.67 -1.43 -8.85
N SER A 492 -18.42 -0.83 -9.79
CA SER A 492 -17.94 0.29 -10.59
C SER A 492 -18.57 1.60 -10.12
N VAL A 493 -17.75 2.54 -9.66
CA VAL A 493 -18.16 3.87 -9.19
C VAL A 493 -17.40 4.92 -9.98
N ASP A 494 -18.09 5.67 -10.84
CA ASP A 494 -17.49 6.73 -11.67
C ASP A 494 -16.25 6.30 -12.48
N GLY A 495 -16.19 5.02 -12.89
CA GLY A 495 -15.07 4.44 -13.64
C GLY A 495 -13.91 3.91 -12.78
N VAL A 496 -13.99 4.06 -11.46
CA VAL A 496 -13.11 3.40 -10.49
C VAL A 496 -13.74 2.08 -10.08
N HIS A 497 -12.97 1.00 -10.06
CA HIS A 497 -13.45 -0.31 -9.64
C HIS A 497 -13.08 -0.54 -8.17
N ARG A 498 -14.06 -0.66 -7.29
CA ARG A 498 -13.85 -1.02 -5.88
C ARG A 498 -13.90 -2.54 -5.74
N LEU A 499 -12.83 -3.12 -5.24
CA LEU A 499 -12.78 -4.53 -4.86
C LEU A 499 -13.30 -4.66 -3.42
N MET A 500 -14.30 -5.52 -3.27
CA MET A 500 -14.95 -5.82 -2.00
C MET A 500 -14.85 -7.32 -1.72
N ILE A 501 -14.80 -7.72 -0.44
CA ILE A 501 -14.96 -9.12 -0.02
C ILE A 501 -16.07 -9.24 1.02
N ALA A 502 -17.07 -10.06 0.72
CA ALA A 502 -18.08 -10.49 1.66
C ALA A 502 -17.65 -11.83 2.29
N TYR A 503 -17.10 -11.77 3.50
CA TYR A 503 -16.63 -12.96 4.22
C TYR A 503 -17.78 -13.87 4.65
N GLY A 504 -17.68 -15.15 4.33
CA GLY A 504 -18.60 -16.21 4.68
C GLY A 504 -18.71 -16.38 6.20
N SER A 505 -19.93 -16.64 6.66
CA SER A 505 -20.21 -16.97 8.06
C SER A 505 -21.08 -18.22 8.17
N SER A 506 -21.49 -18.60 9.38
CA SER A 506 -22.38 -19.73 9.60
C SER A 506 -23.80 -19.54 9.06
N ASP A 507 -24.22 -18.30 8.85
CA ASP A 507 -25.58 -17.95 8.43
C ASP A 507 -25.60 -17.48 6.97
N ARG A 508 -24.85 -16.41 6.68
CA ARG A 508 -24.76 -15.76 5.37
C ARG A 508 -23.44 -14.98 5.24
N PRO A 509 -23.03 -14.59 4.03
CA PRO A 509 -21.92 -13.64 3.87
C PRO A 509 -22.16 -12.37 4.69
N LEU A 510 -21.09 -11.87 5.30
CA LEU A 510 -21.07 -10.60 6.01
C LEU A 510 -21.13 -9.43 5.01
N PRO A 511 -21.48 -8.20 5.45
CA PRO A 511 -21.36 -7.01 4.60
C PRO A 511 -19.97 -6.95 3.95
N GLY A 512 -19.92 -6.50 2.69
CA GLY A 512 -18.66 -6.43 1.97
C GLY A 512 -17.70 -5.46 2.63
N GLN A 513 -16.44 -5.88 2.77
CA GLN A 513 -15.35 -5.04 3.22
C GLN A 513 -14.54 -4.58 2.01
N ALA A 514 -14.31 -3.27 1.92
CA ALA A 514 -13.44 -2.71 0.88
C ALA A 514 -12.01 -3.19 1.08
N VAL A 515 -11.43 -3.73 0.01
CA VAL A 515 -10.05 -4.19 -0.05
C VAL A 515 -9.17 -3.14 -0.71
N GLY A 516 -9.64 -2.55 -1.80
CA GLY A 516 -8.88 -1.56 -2.57
C GLY A 516 -9.66 -1.04 -3.77
N SER A 517 -9.11 -0.03 -4.42
CA SER A 517 -9.67 0.56 -5.64
C SER A 517 -8.68 0.43 -6.80
N PHE A 518 -9.19 0.11 -7.99
CA PHE A 518 -8.40 -0.17 -9.18
C PHE A 518 -8.96 0.59 -10.37
N GLU A 519 -8.09 1.25 -11.13
CA GLU A 519 -8.48 1.86 -12.41
C GLU A 519 -8.45 0.81 -13.53
N GLY A 520 -9.56 0.64 -14.25
CA GLY A 520 -9.63 -0.31 -15.37
C GLY A 520 -9.40 -1.78 -14.98
N LEU A 521 -9.97 -2.23 -13.85
CA LEU A 521 -9.93 -3.63 -13.43
C LEU A 521 -10.61 -4.52 -14.48
N PHE A 522 -9.84 -5.42 -15.07
CA PHE A 522 -10.31 -6.29 -16.15
C PHE A 522 -10.20 -7.78 -15.83
N SER A 523 -9.53 -8.17 -14.74
CA SER A 523 -9.53 -9.56 -14.28
C SER A 523 -9.28 -9.70 -12.78
N MET A 524 -9.83 -10.77 -12.21
CA MET A 524 -9.56 -11.25 -10.86
C MET A 524 -9.36 -12.75 -10.90
N ILE A 525 -8.31 -13.23 -10.26
CA ILE A 525 -7.98 -14.65 -10.22
C ILE A 525 -7.74 -15.05 -8.78
N ARG A 526 -8.45 -16.08 -8.32
CA ARG A 526 -8.15 -16.71 -7.05
C ARG A 526 -6.85 -17.46 -7.20
N VAL A 527 -5.92 -17.33 -6.28
CA VAL A 527 -4.70 -18.16 -6.24
C VAL A 527 -4.49 -18.62 -4.81
N ASN A 528 -3.48 -19.43 -4.59
CA ASN A 528 -3.09 -19.83 -3.25
C ASN A 528 -1.56 -19.87 -3.22
N ILE A 529 -0.98 -18.85 -2.63
CA ILE A 529 0.45 -18.59 -2.61
C ILE A 529 0.91 -18.85 -1.17
N PRO A 530 1.71 -19.89 -0.92
CA PRO A 530 2.26 -20.11 0.40
C PRO A 530 3.03 -18.88 0.88
N ASP A 531 2.66 -18.36 2.05
CA ASP A 531 3.36 -17.28 2.75
C ASP A 531 3.57 -17.65 4.23
N ALA A 532 4.23 -16.81 5.03
CA ALA A 532 4.47 -17.15 6.44
C ALA A 532 3.20 -17.11 7.31
N THR A 533 2.14 -16.45 6.87
CA THR A 533 0.83 -16.43 7.55
C THR A 533 -0.07 -17.59 7.12
N ASP A 534 0.12 -18.11 5.91
CA ASP A 534 -0.54 -19.30 5.37
C ASP A 534 0.44 -20.28 4.69
N PRO A 535 1.32 -20.94 5.46
CA PRO A 535 2.30 -21.89 4.91
C PRO A 535 1.65 -23.20 4.44
N PHE A 536 0.35 -23.38 4.66
CA PHE A 536 -0.40 -24.60 4.36
C PHE A 536 -1.43 -24.42 3.25
N GLU A 537 -1.45 -23.26 2.60
CA GLU A 537 -2.37 -22.97 1.51
C GLU A 537 -3.85 -23.16 1.92
N VAL A 538 -4.21 -22.73 3.14
CA VAL A 538 -5.59 -22.82 3.66
C VAL A 538 -6.41 -21.58 3.29
N VAL A 539 -5.76 -20.45 3.10
CA VAL A 539 -6.34 -19.15 2.79
C VAL A 539 -6.17 -18.91 1.29
N ASP A 540 -7.27 -18.65 0.59
CA ASP A 540 -7.20 -18.23 -0.80
C ASP A 540 -6.68 -16.79 -0.88
N ASP A 541 -5.86 -16.54 -1.90
CA ASP A 541 -5.33 -15.23 -2.28
C ASP A 541 -5.99 -14.73 -3.56
N LEU A 542 -5.67 -13.50 -3.94
CA LEU A 542 -6.25 -12.85 -5.10
C LEU A 542 -5.19 -12.14 -5.95
N ILE A 543 -5.10 -12.52 -7.22
CA ILE A 543 -4.43 -11.72 -8.24
C ILE A 543 -5.45 -10.81 -8.91
N VAL A 544 -5.17 -9.51 -8.95
CA VAL A 544 -5.99 -8.51 -9.62
C VAL A 544 -5.22 -7.93 -10.80
N LEU A 545 -5.85 -7.93 -11.98
CA LEU A 545 -5.29 -7.29 -13.16
C LEU A 545 -6.08 -6.04 -13.52
N TYR A 546 -5.35 -4.95 -13.70
CA TYR A 546 -5.93 -3.62 -13.86
C TYR A 546 -5.09 -2.74 -14.80
N GLY A 547 -5.61 -1.56 -15.14
CA GLY A 547 -4.93 -0.56 -15.97
C GLY A 547 -5.68 -0.19 -17.24
N THR A 548 -5.55 1.07 -17.63
CA THR A 548 -6.18 1.67 -18.81
C THR A 548 -5.20 1.70 -19.99
N GLY A 549 -5.72 1.44 -21.20
CA GLY A 549 -4.90 1.39 -22.42
C GLY A 549 -3.87 0.25 -22.40
N ALA A 550 -2.66 0.53 -22.89
CA ALA A 550 -1.58 -0.45 -23.03
C ALA A 550 -0.84 -0.78 -21.71
N ALA A 551 -1.00 0.05 -20.68
CA ALA A 551 -0.38 -0.18 -19.38
C ALA A 551 -1.25 -1.15 -18.57
N LYS A 552 -0.89 -2.45 -18.59
CA LYS A 552 -1.54 -3.47 -17.78
C LYS A 552 -0.67 -3.79 -16.57
N ARG A 553 -1.28 -3.85 -15.39
CA ARG A 553 -0.64 -4.03 -14.08
C ARG A 553 -1.22 -5.27 -13.41
N LEU A 554 -0.38 -5.93 -12.62
CA LEU A 554 -0.75 -7.06 -11.78
C LEU A 554 -0.56 -6.69 -10.31
N ALA A 555 -1.55 -7.01 -9.50
CA ALA A 555 -1.52 -6.93 -8.05
C ALA A 555 -1.71 -8.32 -7.46
N VAL A 556 -0.94 -8.65 -6.42
CA VAL A 556 -1.15 -9.86 -5.61
C VAL A 556 -1.61 -9.42 -4.23
N LEU A 557 -2.71 -9.99 -3.78
CA LEU A 557 -3.36 -9.72 -2.50
C LEU A 557 -3.48 -11.02 -1.72
N HIS A 558 -2.88 -11.07 -0.54
CA HIS A 558 -2.89 -12.24 0.32
C HIS A 558 -4.10 -12.22 1.23
N GLY A 559 -4.84 -13.33 1.29
CA GLY A 559 -5.92 -13.47 2.27
C GLY A 559 -5.36 -13.56 3.69
N SER A 560 -6.22 -13.43 4.69
CA SER A 560 -5.80 -13.53 6.09
C SER A 560 -6.96 -13.93 7.00
N PRO A 561 -6.70 -14.75 8.05
CA PRO A 561 -7.70 -15.10 9.07
C PRO A 561 -8.31 -13.91 9.83
N GLN A 562 -7.69 -12.73 9.72
CA GLN A 562 -8.21 -11.48 10.26
C GLN A 562 -9.25 -10.81 9.34
N ARG A 563 -9.64 -11.47 8.24
CA ARG A 563 -10.58 -10.94 7.24
C ARG A 563 -10.08 -9.66 6.59
N THR A 564 -8.86 -9.75 6.11
CA THR A 564 -8.22 -8.67 5.36
C THR A 564 -7.51 -9.24 4.15
N MET A 565 -7.44 -8.46 3.07
CA MET A 565 -6.56 -8.76 1.95
C MET A 565 -5.34 -7.85 2.04
N GLN A 566 -4.16 -8.43 2.10
CA GLN A 566 -2.90 -7.71 2.29
C GLN A 566 -2.19 -7.64 0.95
N ALA A 567 -1.99 -6.42 0.44
CA ALA A 567 -1.13 -6.24 -0.72
C ALA A 567 0.30 -6.61 -0.34
N PHE A 568 0.92 -7.43 -1.17
CA PHE A 568 2.16 -8.07 -0.84
C PHE A 568 3.11 -8.05 -2.01
N PHE A 569 4.38 -7.81 -1.70
CA PHE A 569 5.46 -7.92 -2.65
C PHE A 569 6.65 -8.65 -2.02
N ASP A 570 7.05 -9.77 -2.62
CA ASP A 570 8.27 -10.51 -2.22
C ASP A 570 9.44 -10.20 -3.17
N PRO A 571 10.39 -9.31 -2.79
CA PRO A 571 11.59 -9.05 -3.59
C PRO A 571 12.55 -10.24 -3.69
N ARG A 572 12.44 -11.24 -2.81
CA ARG A 572 13.40 -12.36 -2.68
C ARG A 572 13.29 -13.34 -3.84
N ASN A 573 12.07 -13.44 -4.37
CA ASN A 573 11.68 -14.34 -5.44
C ASN A 573 12.41 -14.09 -6.77
N GLU A 574 12.98 -12.91 -7.01
CA GLU A 574 13.72 -12.63 -8.24
C GLU A 574 15.14 -13.24 -8.30
N LEU A 575 15.59 -13.91 -7.23
CA LEU A 575 16.96 -14.41 -7.10
C LEU A 575 17.19 -15.82 -7.67
N GLU A 576 16.14 -16.56 -8.06
CA GLU A 576 16.26 -17.93 -8.63
C GLU A 576 17.13 -18.00 -9.90
N GLY A 577 17.44 -16.87 -10.56
CA GLY A 577 18.29 -16.81 -11.75
C GLY A 577 19.78 -16.50 -11.49
N VAL A 578 20.17 -16.17 -10.26
CA VAL A 578 21.56 -15.79 -9.95
C VAL A 578 22.34 -17.06 -9.60
N PRO A 579 23.46 -17.39 -10.29
CA PRO A 579 24.23 -18.60 -10.04
C PRO A 579 25.01 -18.47 -8.71
N PHE A 580 24.31 -18.61 -7.59
CA PHE A 580 24.92 -18.80 -6.28
C PHE A 580 25.45 -20.23 -6.23
N GLY A 581 26.78 -20.38 -6.26
CA GLY A 581 27.41 -21.69 -6.36
C GLY A 581 26.95 -22.67 -5.28
N THR A 582 26.23 -23.72 -5.67
CA THR A 582 26.04 -24.98 -4.92
C THR A 582 25.48 -24.86 -3.50
N ILE A 583 24.68 -23.83 -3.22
CA ILE A 583 23.82 -23.89 -2.04
C ILE A 583 22.55 -24.61 -2.49
N ASN A 584 22.12 -25.66 -1.77
CA ASN A 584 20.89 -26.37 -2.14
C ASN A 584 19.72 -25.38 -2.06
N ASP A 585 19.04 -25.18 -3.19
CA ASP A 585 18.09 -24.07 -3.43
C ASP A 585 16.89 -24.04 -2.47
N ASP A 586 16.54 -25.18 -1.84
CA ASP A 586 15.32 -25.27 -1.01
C ASP A 586 15.44 -24.63 0.39
N ASP A 587 16.65 -24.39 0.93
CA ASP A 587 16.83 -23.91 2.33
C ASP A 587 17.13 -22.41 2.48
N VAL A 588 17.50 -21.71 1.40
CA VAL A 588 18.04 -20.32 1.49
C VAL A 588 16.98 -19.25 1.21
N LEU A 589 16.07 -19.49 0.25
CA LEU A 589 15.04 -18.50 -0.10
C LEU A 589 13.95 -18.39 0.99
N LEU A 590 13.63 -19.49 1.66
CA LEU A 590 12.73 -19.52 2.83
C LEU A 590 13.31 -18.85 4.10
N ALA A 591 14.53 -18.32 4.02
CA ALA A 591 15.30 -17.88 5.17
C ALA A 591 15.77 -16.42 5.10
N ALA A 592 15.38 -15.64 4.09
CA ALA A 592 15.70 -14.22 4.07
C ALA A 592 14.60 -13.41 4.80
N GLU A 593 14.94 -12.82 5.94
CA GLU A 593 14.03 -11.95 6.71
C GLU A 593 14.31 -10.49 6.32
N LEU A 594 13.30 -9.76 5.86
CA LEU A 594 13.44 -8.36 5.51
C LEU A 594 13.61 -7.52 6.78
N ALA A 595 14.78 -6.91 6.94
CA ALA A 595 15.14 -6.12 8.12
C ALA A 595 14.75 -4.64 8.00
N GLY A 596 14.57 -4.12 6.78
CA GLY A 596 14.21 -2.72 6.57
C GLY A 596 13.91 -2.40 5.12
N VAL A 597 13.20 -1.29 4.94
CA VAL A 597 12.87 -0.70 3.63
C VAL A 597 13.26 0.76 3.64
N ILE A 598 13.96 1.23 2.61
CA ILE A 598 14.38 2.63 2.49
C ILE A 598 13.90 3.19 1.16
N PRO A 599 13.06 4.23 1.14
CA PRO A 599 12.77 4.98 -0.07
C PRO A 599 13.84 6.05 -0.30
N GLY A 600 14.21 6.26 -1.56
CA GLY A 600 15.25 7.22 -1.96
C GLY A 600 15.48 7.19 -3.47
N ARG A 601 16.31 8.06 -4.01
CA ARG A 601 16.64 8.11 -5.44
C ARG A 601 17.86 7.25 -5.72
N PHE A 602 17.70 5.97 -6.00
CA PHE A 602 18.81 5.02 -6.13
C PHE A 602 19.19 4.71 -7.59
N GLY A 603 18.27 4.95 -8.53
CA GLY A 603 18.39 4.73 -9.95
C GLY A 603 18.67 6.00 -10.75
N LYS A 604 18.75 5.85 -12.09
CA LYS A 604 19.08 6.95 -13.02
C LYS A 604 17.89 7.80 -13.45
N GLY A 605 16.67 7.38 -13.10
CA GLY A 605 15.40 7.89 -13.65
C GLY A 605 14.79 9.07 -12.91
N GLY A 606 15.40 9.55 -11.83
CA GLY A 606 14.95 10.74 -11.09
C GLY A 606 13.70 10.54 -10.21
N GLY A 607 13.01 9.40 -10.32
CA GLY A 607 11.91 9.00 -9.42
C GLY A 607 12.40 8.50 -8.07
N HIS A 608 11.47 8.37 -7.11
CA HIS A 608 11.72 7.67 -5.84
C HIS A 608 11.73 6.16 -6.08
N ASP A 609 12.81 5.53 -5.67
CA ASP A 609 13.02 4.09 -5.65
C ASP A 609 12.88 3.57 -4.22
N ILE A 610 12.71 2.26 -4.08
CA ILE A 610 12.66 1.55 -2.81
C ILE A 610 13.87 0.62 -2.74
N LEU A 611 14.50 0.57 -1.58
CA LEU A 611 15.56 -0.35 -1.24
C LEU A 611 15.09 -1.28 -0.13
N GLY A 612 14.99 -2.57 -0.40
CA GLY A 612 14.81 -3.59 0.64
C GLY A 612 16.15 -4.06 1.18
N VAL A 613 16.26 -4.24 2.49
CA VAL A 613 17.42 -4.88 3.15
C VAL A 613 16.96 -6.20 3.76
N ALA A 614 17.41 -7.34 3.24
CA ALA A 614 17.10 -8.64 3.85
C ALA A 614 18.34 -9.28 4.47
N THR A 615 18.10 -10.13 5.45
CA THR A 615 19.12 -10.89 6.17
C THR A 615 18.88 -12.37 5.95
N LEU A 616 19.90 -13.09 5.49
CA LEU A 616 19.80 -14.54 5.29
C LEU A 616 20.10 -15.26 6.62
N ARG A 617 19.37 -16.33 6.95
CA ARG A 617 19.69 -17.17 8.14
C ARG A 617 21.04 -17.86 8.05
N THR A 618 21.63 -17.98 6.85
CA THR A 618 23.03 -18.37 6.74
C THR A 618 23.90 -17.29 7.37
N PRO A 619 24.68 -17.59 8.42
CA PRO A 619 25.48 -16.59 9.11
C PRO A 619 26.41 -15.92 8.10
N ASN A 620 26.39 -14.58 8.05
CA ASN A 620 27.26 -13.69 7.27
C ASN A 620 26.77 -13.22 5.88
N MET A 621 25.48 -13.33 5.53
CA MET A 621 24.99 -12.72 4.29
C MET A 621 23.76 -11.83 4.52
N SER A 622 23.80 -10.62 3.96
CA SER A 622 22.64 -9.74 3.81
C SER A 622 22.52 -9.35 2.35
N LEU A 623 21.28 -9.21 1.89
CA LEU A 623 20.94 -8.87 0.53
C LEU A 623 20.32 -7.47 0.49
N LEU A 624 20.67 -6.72 -0.54
CA LEU A 624 20.09 -5.41 -0.84
C LEU A 624 19.33 -5.56 -2.15
N TYR A 625 18.07 -5.14 -2.13
CA TYR A 625 17.16 -5.13 -3.28
C TYR A 625 16.90 -3.67 -3.63
N VAL A 626 17.04 -3.27 -4.89
CA VAL A 626 16.72 -1.91 -5.35
C VAL A 626 15.64 -2.01 -6.41
N THR A 627 14.63 -1.15 -6.35
CA THR A 627 13.70 -0.92 -7.46
C THR A 627 14.29 0.10 -8.41
N PRO A 628 14.71 -0.22 -9.65
CA PRO A 628 15.10 0.84 -10.56
C PRO A 628 13.87 1.44 -11.23
N THR A 629 13.47 2.65 -10.82
CA THR A 629 12.88 3.70 -11.66
C THR A 629 11.59 3.39 -12.41
N ALA A 630 10.86 2.33 -12.06
CA ALA A 630 9.57 2.09 -12.66
C ALA A 630 8.53 2.98 -11.94
N PRO A 631 7.77 3.85 -12.64
CA PRO A 631 6.56 4.53 -12.13
C PRO A 631 5.41 3.53 -11.83
N GLY A 632 5.77 2.29 -11.54
CA GLY A 632 4.90 1.17 -11.27
C GLY A 632 5.55 0.17 -10.32
N GLY A 633 6.45 0.54 -9.42
CA GLY A 633 6.80 -0.30 -8.27
C GLY A 633 7.58 -1.61 -8.53
N GLU A 634 8.14 -1.84 -9.72
CA GLU A 634 8.92 -3.05 -9.99
C GLU A 634 10.26 -3.06 -9.23
N ILE A 635 10.46 -4.08 -8.39
CA ILE A 635 11.71 -4.29 -7.66
C ILE A 635 12.60 -5.28 -8.41
N SER A 636 13.51 -4.81 -9.27
CA SER A 636 14.47 -5.71 -9.89
C SER A 636 15.50 -6.22 -8.85
N GLY A 637 15.43 -7.50 -8.49
CA GLY A 637 16.27 -8.16 -7.49
C GLY A 637 17.70 -8.40 -7.96
N ALA A 638 18.49 -7.35 -8.19
CA ALA A 638 19.93 -7.49 -8.36
C ALA A 638 20.60 -7.52 -6.98
N ALA A 639 21.05 -8.71 -6.52
CA ALA A 639 21.88 -8.81 -5.31
C ALA A 639 23.16 -7.97 -5.47
N LEU A 640 23.21 -6.82 -4.81
CA LEU A 640 24.30 -5.86 -5.00
C LEU A 640 25.64 -6.32 -4.42
N CYS A 641 25.63 -7.13 -3.35
CA CYS A 641 26.84 -7.44 -2.55
C CYS A 641 27.11 -8.96 -2.39
N GLY A 642 27.68 -9.60 -3.40
CA GLY A 642 28.11 -11.01 -3.33
C GLY A 642 29.47 -11.28 -2.62
N GLY A 643 30.09 -10.29 -1.97
CA GLY A 643 31.41 -10.48 -1.39
C GLY A 643 31.82 -9.44 -0.35
N THR A 644 32.22 -9.95 0.82
CA THR A 644 32.96 -9.31 1.93
C THR A 644 32.17 -8.64 3.08
N ASN A 645 32.09 -9.37 4.20
CA ASN A 645 32.38 -8.98 5.60
C ASN A 645 32.03 -7.57 6.11
N ARG A 646 30.87 -6.98 5.80
CA ARG A 646 30.43 -5.73 6.48
C ARG A 646 28.93 -5.59 6.75
N LEU A 647 28.11 -6.50 6.26
CA LEU A 647 26.69 -6.61 6.60
C LEU A 647 26.49 -8.01 7.16
N GLN A 648 26.14 -8.13 8.44
CA GLN A 648 25.97 -9.42 9.10
C GLN A 648 24.65 -9.48 9.86
N HIS A 649 24.05 -10.66 9.89
CA HIS A 649 22.91 -10.96 10.75
C HIS A 649 23.42 -11.32 12.16
N CYS A 650 22.94 -10.61 13.19
CA CYS A 650 23.65 -10.57 14.48
C CYS A 650 23.23 -11.59 15.53
N THR A 651 22.40 -12.58 15.17
CA THR A 651 22.17 -13.74 16.04
C THR A 651 23.34 -14.73 16.06
N ALA A 652 24.27 -14.66 15.09
CA ALA A 652 25.36 -15.63 14.94
C ALA A 652 26.66 -15.27 15.69
N VAL A 653 26.88 -14.00 16.03
CA VAL A 653 28.16 -13.53 16.59
C VAL A 653 28.04 -13.35 18.10
N ARG A 654 28.69 -14.25 18.85
CA ARG A 654 29.01 -14.03 20.27
C ARG A 654 29.98 -12.85 20.39
N LEU A 655 29.44 -11.65 20.64
CA LEU A 655 30.18 -10.38 20.83
C LEU A 655 31.19 -10.40 21.99
N ASP A 656 31.23 -11.47 22.76
CA ASP A 656 32.10 -11.69 23.92
C ASP A 656 33.47 -12.31 23.58
N GLN A 657 33.71 -12.74 22.33
CA GLN A 657 35.03 -13.23 21.90
C GLN A 657 35.71 -12.17 21.02
N GLY A 658 36.72 -11.50 21.58
CA GLY A 658 37.43 -10.35 21.01
C GLY A 658 38.26 -10.60 19.74
N ASP A 659 37.72 -11.34 18.78
CA ASP A 659 38.18 -11.33 17.40
C ASP A 659 37.62 -10.09 16.67
N SER A 660 38.33 -9.67 15.63
CA SER A 660 38.24 -8.38 14.92
C SER A 660 36.93 -8.13 14.14
N ALA A 661 35.77 -8.42 14.73
CA ALA A 661 34.41 -8.21 14.21
C ALA A 661 33.91 -6.74 14.34
N ASP A 662 34.80 -5.79 14.65
CA ASP A 662 34.49 -4.41 15.07
C ASP A 662 34.07 -3.46 13.90
N THR A 663 33.68 -3.94 12.71
CA THR A 663 33.27 -3.05 11.59
C THR A 663 32.00 -3.44 10.85
N ASP A 664 31.34 -4.51 11.24
CA ASP A 664 30.25 -5.07 10.44
C ASP A 664 28.91 -4.56 10.97
N LEU A 665 28.10 -3.98 10.09
CA LEU A 665 26.78 -3.48 10.40
C LEU A 665 25.82 -4.66 10.62
N CYS A 666 25.23 -4.71 11.81
CA CYS A 666 24.17 -5.64 12.19
C CYS A 666 22.84 -5.28 11.54
N THR A 667 22.53 -5.92 10.42
CA THR A 667 21.43 -5.53 9.54
C THR A 667 20.05 -5.69 10.18
N ASN A 668 19.83 -6.74 10.96
CA ASN A 668 18.57 -6.97 11.68
C ASN A 668 18.35 -6.04 12.89
N LEU A 669 19.34 -5.23 13.24
CA LEU A 669 19.28 -4.24 14.32
C LEU A 669 19.62 -2.83 13.80
N ALA A 670 19.66 -2.64 12.49
CA ALA A 670 20.04 -1.39 11.88
C ALA A 670 18.82 -0.53 11.55
N SER A 671 18.94 0.75 11.88
CA SER A 671 18.13 1.80 11.31
C SER A 671 18.79 2.29 10.03
N TYR A 672 18.00 2.54 9.00
CA TYR A 672 18.50 2.97 7.70
C TYR A 672 17.86 4.29 7.29
N VAL A 673 18.60 5.11 6.55
CA VAL A 673 18.09 6.34 5.96
C VAL A 673 18.67 6.54 4.56
N ALA A 674 17.86 7.05 3.63
CA ALA A 674 18.36 7.56 2.36
C ALA A 674 19.07 8.90 2.61
N TRP A 675 20.22 9.08 1.99
CA TRP A 675 21.07 10.24 2.16
C TRP A 675 21.44 10.83 0.80
N PRO A 676 21.11 12.10 0.53
CA PRO A 676 21.41 12.71 -0.76
C PRO A 676 22.92 12.81 -0.97
N LYS A 677 23.42 12.10 -1.98
CA LYS A 677 24.81 12.22 -2.46
C LYS A 677 24.90 13.24 -3.58
N THR A 678 23.85 13.35 -4.39
CA THR A 678 23.63 14.39 -5.39
C THR A 678 22.13 14.72 -5.45
N ALA A 679 21.73 15.76 -6.17
CA ALA A 679 20.31 16.12 -6.33
C ALA A 679 19.43 14.99 -6.93
N THR A 680 20.02 14.01 -7.60
CA THR A 680 19.31 12.91 -8.27
C THR A 680 19.78 11.53 -7.82
N LEU A 681 20.63 11.43 -6.80
CA LEU A 681 21.18 10.16 -6.34
C LEU A 681 21.38 10.19 -4.83
N ASP A 682 20.76 9.21 -4.18
CA ASP A 682 20.88 8.94 -2.77
C ASP A 682 21.79 7.72 -2.54
N VAL A 683 22.47 7.74 -1.41
CA VAL A 683 23.11 6.56 -0.80
C VAL A 683 22.31 6.17 0.42
N VAL A 684 22.58 5.01 0.99
CA VAL A 684 21.89 4.51 2.18
C VAL A 684 22.89 4.54 3.32
N ILE A 685 22.52 5.14 4.45
CA ILE A 685 23.29 5.07 5.68
C ILE A 685 22.55 4.13 6.62
N GLY A 686 23.18 3.01 6.97
CA GLY A 686 22.70 2.08 8.00
C GLY A 686 23.50 2.27 9.29
N ILE A 687 22.82 2.29 10.43
CA ILE A 687 23.43 2.39 11.77
C ILE A 687 22.78 1.35 12.68
N ASP A 688 23.59 0.48 13.29
CA ASP A 688 23.08 -0.64 14.07
C ASP A 688 22.96 -0.41 15.58
N GLY A 689 22.43 -1.45 16.23
CA GLY A 689 22.33 -1.64 17.67
C GLY A 689 23.61 -1.40 18.49
N PHE A 690 24.77 -1.39 17.83
CA PHE A 690 26.09 -1.33 18.44
C PHE A 690 26.85 -0.05 18.07
N GLY A 691 26.22 0.85 17.30
CA GLY A 691 26.83 2.08 16.80
C GLY A 691 27.77 1.85 15.61
N ASN A 692 27.75 0.66 15.00
CA ASN A 692 28.41 0.46 13.71
C ASN A 692 27.58 1.18 12.65
N ALA A 693 28.26 1.87 11.75
CA ALA A 693 27.62 2.56 10.64
C ALA A 693 28.25 2.12 9.31
N ALA A 694 27.42 1.98 8.28
CA ALA A 694 27.86 1.72 6.92
C ALA A 694 27.08 2.60 5.94
N THR A 695 27.79 3.09 4.92
CA THR A 695 27.17 3.74 3.76
C THR A 695 27.18 2.77 2.59
N LEU A 696 26.03 2.59 1.96
CA LEU A 696 25.80 1.71 0.82
C LEU A 696 25.40 2.59 -0.38
N ASP A 697 26.03 2.39 -1.53
CA ASP A 697 25.72 3.14 -2.76
C ASP A 697 25.04 2.18 -3.74
N PRO A 698 23.69 2.20 -3.85
CA PRO A 698 22.99 1.20 -4.64
C PRO A 698 23.21 1.33 -6.15
N ALA A 699 23.68 2.49 -6.63
CA ALA A 699 23.97 2.70 -8.05
C ALA A 699 25.25 1.99 -8.54
N LEU A 700 26.07 1.46 -7.62
CA LEU A 700 27.31 0.73 -7.94
C LEU A 700 27.07 -0.78 -8.06
N THR A 701 26.25 -1.20 -9.04
CA THR A 701 25.98 -2.62 -9.33
C THR A 701 27.28 -3.42 -9.53
N GLY A 702 27.44 -4.54 -8.80
CA GLY A 702 28.57 -5.47 -8.94
C GLY A 702 29.86 -5.03 -8.23
N GLN A 703 29.87 -3.89 -7.54
CA GLN A 703 30.97 -3.45 -6.68
C GLN A 703 30.42 -2.74 -5.44
N CYS A 704 29.97 -3.50 -4.44
CA CYS A 704 29.96 -3.02 -3.05
C CYS A 704 31.42 -2.84 -2.58
N ARG A 705 32.15 -1.91 -3.20
CA ARG A 705 33.38 -1.40 -2.63
C ARG A 705 32.93 -0.49 -1.48
N PRO A 706 33.36 -0.74 -0.23
CA PRO A 706 33.24 0.29 0.79
C PRO A 706 33.82 1.56 0.17
N MET A 707 33.12 2.70 0.22
CA MET A 707 33.73 3.95 -0.24
C MET A 707 35.08 4.06 0.48
N PRO A 708 36.22 4.05 -0.23
CA PRO A 708 37.53 3.94 0.41
C PRO A 708 37.87 5.16 1.29
N ASN A 709 37.01 6.18 1.34
CA ASN A 709 37.24 7.43 2.05
C ASN A 709 36.27 7.70 3.22
N VAL A 710 35.19 6.93 3.40
CA VAL A 710 34.41 6.97 4.66
C VAL A 710 34.86 5.79 5.49
N ALA A 711 36.03 5.91 6.10
CA ALA A 711 36.56 4.86 6.97
C ALA A 711 35.55 4.59 8.10
N SER A 712 34.91 3.42 8.07
CA SER A 712 34.07 2.89 9.16
C SER A 712 34.77 2.93 10.54
N ALA A 713 36.10 3.08 10.55
CA ALA A 713 36.90 3.24 11.75
C ALA A 713 36.64 4.55 12.53
N ASN A 714 36.04 5.59 11.93
CA ASN A 714 35.82 6.87 12.62
C ASN A 714 34.40 7.07 13.15
N TRP A 715 33.38 6.36 12.67
CA TRP A 715 32.00 6.61 13.14
C TRP A 715 31.82 6.30 14.62
N SER A 716 32.34 5.17 15.09
CA SER A 716 32.21 4.80 16.51
C SER A 716 32.96 5.76 17.44
N SER A 717 34.11 6.28 17.02
CA SER A 717 34.86 7.29 17.79
C SER A 717 34.22 8.67 17.75
N GLU A 718 33.69 9.10 16.60
CA GLU A 718 33.07 10.41 16.41
C GLU A 718 31.66 10.47 17.02
N LEU A 719 30.91 9.36 17.00
CA LEU A 719 29.65 9.25 17.73
C LEU A 719 29.90 9.22 19.26
N GLY A 720 31.11 8.86 19.70
CA GLY A 720 31.46 8.87 21.13
C GLY A 720 30.56 7.99 22.00
N LEU A 721 29.95 6.96 21.43
CA LEU A 721 28.99 6.10 22.12
C LEU A 721 29.70 4.94 22.81
N ALA A 722 29.26 4.62 24.03
CA ALA A 722 29.63 3.36 24.65
C ALA A 722 29.03 2.19 23.83
N ARG A 723 29.82 1.12 23.64
CA ARG A 723 29.35 -0.10 22.96
C ARG A 723 28.07 -0.60 23.66
N ARG A 724 26.92 -0.64 22.95
CA ARG A 724 25.58 -1.23 23.28
C ARG A 724 24.37 -0.29 23.14
N ASN A 725 24.53 0.93 22.64
CA ASN A 725 23.38 1.82 22.45
C ASN A 725 22.81 1.61 21.06
N ALA A 726 21.57 1.12 21.00
CA ALA A 726 20.93 0.84 19.72
C ALA A 726 20.39 2.14 19.11
N ALA A 727 20.74 2.40 17.85
CA ALA A 727 20.09 3.46 17.10
C ALA A 727 18.58 3.16 17.06
N ARG A 728 17.79 4.04 17.69
CA ARG A 728 16.32 3.97 17.71
C ARG A 728 15.76 4.62 16.46
N ARG A 729 16.38 5.72 16.02
CA ARG A 729 15.89 6.55 14.93
C ARG A 729 17.05 7.20 14.20
N VAL A 730 16.97 7.22 12.88
CA VAL A 730 17.92 7.91 12.00
C VAL A 730 17.11 8.78 11.05
N ARG A 731 17.42 10.08 10.99
CA ARG A 731 16.67 11.07 10.20
C ARG A 731 17.63 11.96 9.42
N SER A 732 17.27 12.26 8.18
CA SER A 732 17.86 13.39 7.47
C SER A 732 17.12 14.65 7.90
N ILE A 733 17.86 15.68 8.31
CA ILE A 733 17.37 17.03 8.55
C ILE A 733 17.85 17.87 7.38
N GLU A 734 16.93 18.32 6.54
CA GLU A 734 17.25 19.27 5.49
C GLU A 734 17.50 20.66 6.11
N ARG A 735 18.58 21.33 5.71
CA ARG A 735 18.80 22.72 6.10
C ARG A 735 18.14 23.62 5.07
N VAL A 736 16.99 24.21 5.42
CA VAL A 736 16.35 25.24 4.60
C VAL A 736 17.35 26.35 4.25
N GLY A 737 17.59 26.56 2.96
CA GLY A 737 18.52 27.57 2.45
C GLY A 737 19.99 27.15 2.33
N PHE A 738 20.33 25.88 2.58
CA PHE A 738 21.68 25.34 2.43
C PHE A 738 21.66 24.04 1.59
N ASP A 739 22.67 23.85 0.75
CA ASP A 739 22.87 22.60 -0.03
C ASP A 739 23.39 21.43 0.84
N SER A 740 23.19 21.47 2.17
CA SER A 740 23.70 20.45 3.09
C SER A 740 22.62 19.89 4.02
N SER A 741 22.50 18.57 4.04
CA SER A 741 21.68 17.85 5.01
C SER A 741 22.51 17.50 6.26
N GLU A 742 21.84 17.35 7.40
CA GLU A 742 22.42 16.78 8.60
C GLU A 742 21.75 15.47 8.99
N LEU A 743 22.52 14.57 9.56
CA LEU A 743 22.06 13.27 10.01
C LEU A 743 21.78 13.34 11.51
N ALA A 744 20.51 13.26 11.89
CA ALA A 744 20.09 13.11 13.28
C ALA A 744 19.99 11.62 13.62
N ILE A 745 20.60 11.23 14.74
CA ILE A 745 20.58 9.86 15.23
C ILE A 745 20.16 9.88 16.71
N SER A 746 19.04 9.24 17.01
CA SER A 746 18.55 9.04 18.36
C SER A 746 18.91 7.63 18.82
N PHE A 747 19.55 7.50 19.99
CA PHE A 747 19.93 6.20 20.55
C PHE A 747 18.99 5.82 21.71
N ALA A 748 18.55 4.57 21.74
CA ALA A 748 17.77 4.03 22.85
C ALA A 748 18.61 4.02 24.13
N PRO A 749 18.00 4.33 25.30
CA PRO A 749 18.70 4.19 26.58
C PRO A 749 19.21 2.75 26.74
N GLY A 750 20.48 2.59 27.07
CA GLY A 750 21.03 1.27 27.35
C GLY A 750 20.28 0.56 28.48
N ARG A 751 20.20 -0.78 28.45
CA ARG A 751 19.53 -1.63 29.46
C ARG A 751 19.96 -1.38 30.93
N PHE A 752 21.04 -0.64 31.15
CA PHE A 752 21.58 -0.33 32.47
C PHE A 752 21.22 1.07 32.99
N GLY A 753 20.38 1.83 32.28
CA GLY A 753 19.82 3.09 32.75
C GLY A 753 20.86 4.18 33.02
N SER A 754 22.06 4.08 32.43
CA SER A 754 23.04 5.15 32.50
C SER A 754 22.54 6.30 31.61
N PRO A 755 22.34 7.50 32.16
CA PRO A 755 21.89 8.66 31.38
C PRO A 755 22.86 9.02 30.24
N VAL A 756 24.13 8.62 30.32
CA VAL A 756 25.15 8.87 29.28
C VAL A 756 24.90 8.07 27.99
N ASP A 757 23.99 7.09 28.02
CA ASP A 757 23.76 6.15 26.91
C ASP A 757 22.59 6.51 25.98
N ALA A 758 21.62 7.30 26.45
CA ALA A 758 20.54 7.83 25.62
C ALA A 758 21.00 9.16 25.01
N ALA A 759 21.87 9.07 24.02
CA ALA A 759 22.44 10.26 23.41
C ALA A 759 21.74 10.55 22.09
N ILE A 760 21.61 11.82 21.74
CA ILE A 760 21.33 12.23 20.38
C ILE A 760 22.65 12.64 19.74
N ARG A 761 22.81 12.34 18.45
CA ARG A 761 23.92 12.85 17.64
C ARG A 761 23.38 13.54 16.42
N ILE A 762 23.80 14.78 16.23
CA ILE A 762 23.56 15.51 14.99
C ILE A 762 24.88 15.58 14.24
N CYS A 763 24.94 14.87 13.12
CA CYS A 763 26.16 14.67 12.36
C CYS A 763 26.09 15.40 11.03
N THR A 764 27.12 16.19 10.73
CA THR A 764 27.34 16.73 9.39
C THR A 764 28.20 15.75 8.60
N ILE A 765 27.76 15.38 7.40
CA ILE A 765 28.48 14.49 6.49
C ILE A 765 29.02 15.32 5.34
N GLU A 766 30.32 15.61 5.36
CA GLU A 766 30.98 16.30 4.24
C GLU A 766 31.29 15.29 3.14
N ASN A 767 30.94 15.59 1.88
CA ASN A 767 31.09 14.81 0.64
C ASN A 767 32.35 13.89 0.58
N GLY A 768 32.33 12.79 1.34
CA GLY A 768 33.39 11.79 1.42
C GLY A 768 34.65 12.16 2.24
N SER A 769 34.67 13.21 3.08
CA SER A 769 35.88 13.65 3.82
C SER A 769 35.82 13.56 5.35
N GLY A 770 34.64 13.46 5.97
CA GLY A 770 34.53 13.33 7.42
C GLY A 770 33.10 13.37 7.92
N VAL A 771 32.89 12.82 9.11
CA VAL A 771 31.64 12.91 9.86
C VAL A 771 31.95 13.65 11.14
N SER A 772 31.29 14.77 11.38
CA SER A 772 31.41 15.52 12.63
C SER A 772 30.07 15.53 13.33
N CYS A 773 30.01 14.92 14.51
CA CYS A 773 28.79 14.81 15.29
C CYS A 773 28.83 15.75 16.50
N LYS A 774 27.67 16.30 16.86
CA LYS A 774 27.46 17.12 18.06
C LYS A 774 26.35 16.52 18.90
N ASP A 775 26.49 16.63 20.22
CA ASP A 775 25.44 16.26 21.16
C ASP A 775 24.60 17.50 21.49
N PRO A 776 23.30 17.56 21.11
CA PRO A 776 22.45 18.67 21.52
C PRO A 776 22.27 18.76 23.04
N ALA A 777 22.47 17.67 23.78
CA ALA A 777 22.41 17.69 25.24
C ALA A 777 23.50 18.58 25.86
N GLU A 778 24.66 18.74 25.21
CA GLU A 778 25.69 19.68 25.69
C GLU A 778 25.23 21.13 25.61
N LEU A 779 24.51 21.48 24.54
CA LEU A 779 23.94 22.81 24.34
C LEU A 779 22.82 23.08 25.35
N VAL A 780 21.93 22.10 25.54
CA VAL A 780 20.85 22.21 26.52
C VAL A 780 21.42 22.27 27.94
N ALA A 781 22.38 21.41 28.29
CA ALA A 781 23.03 21.42 29.61
C ALA A 781 23.73 22.75 29.89
N ALA A 782 24.41 23.31 28.90
CA ALA A 782 25.04 24.63 29.02
C ALA A 782 24.00 25.74 29.26
N HIS A 783 22.82 25.64 28.64
CA HIS A 783 21.72 26.58 28.82
C HIS A 783 21.07 26.46 30.21
N VAL A 784 20.69 25.25 30.64
CA VAL A 784 19.98 25.04 31.92
C VAL A 784 20.90 24.99 33.14
N GLY A 785 22.21 24.86 32.94
CA GLY A 785 23.20 24.80 34.00
C GLY A 785 23.20 23.49 34.80
N ILE A 786 22.53 22.44 34.30
CA ILE A 786 22.49 21.10 34.88
C ILE A 786 22.70 20.05 33.79
N PRO A 787 23.24 18.86 34.11
CA PRO A 787 23.33 17.77 33.15
C PRO A 787 21.94 17.36 32.66
N VAL A 788 21.80 17.24 31.35
CA VAL A 788 20.58 16.76 30.68
C VAL A 788 20.95 15.67 29.69
N VAL A 789 19.95 14.87 29.31
CA VAL A 789 20.10 13.77 28.38
C VAL A 789 18.95 13.83 27.39
N CYS A 790 19.25 14.05 26.12
CA CYS A 790 18.22 14.14 25.09
C CYS A 790 18.01 12.78 24.42
N GLY A 791 16.76 12.31 24.39
CA GLY A 791 16.40 10.95 23.94
C GLY A 791 15.85 10.88 22.52
N ASP A 792 15.21 11.95 22.04
CA ASP A 792 14.74 12.05 20.65
C ASP A 792 14.70 13.50 20.16
N LEU A 793 14.67 13.67 18.84
CA LEU A 793 14.53 14.97 18.19
C LEU A 793 13.63 14.95 16.94
N ALA A 794 13.09 16.11 16.64
CA ALA A 794 12.39 16.40 15.39
C ALA A 794 12.76 17.81 14.90
N SER A 795 12.55 18.08 13.62
CA SER A 795 12.72 19.40 13.02
C SER A 795 11.37 19.98 12.63
N GLY A 796 11.21 21.29 12.74
CA GLY A 796 10.05 22.02 12.22
C GLY A 796 10.10 23.50 12.57
N ARG A 797 9.00 24.20 12.33
CA ARG A 797 8.93 25.67 12.38
C ARG A 797 8.17 26.13 13.62
N ALA A 798 8.90 26.62 14.63
CA ALA A 798 8.26 27.23 15.80
C ALA A 798 8.88 28.54 16.30
N THR A 799 9.89 29.09 15.61
CA THR A 799 10.51 30.34 16.04
C THR A 799 9.53 31.49 15.93
N ALA A 800 9.39 32.23 17.04
CA ALA A 800 8.55 33.41 17.11
C ALA A 800 9.00 34.46 16.09
N VAL A 801 8.10 34.85 15.18
CA VAL A 801 8.40 35.85 14.16
C VAL A 801 8.22 37.26 14.75
N SER A 802 9.34 37.99 14.84
CA SER A 802 9.32 39.42 15.16
C SER A 802 8.87 40.22 13.93
N ARG A 803 7.67 40.82 13.98
CA ARG A 803 7.08 41.65 12.91
C ARG A 803 8.01 42.77 12.39
N PHE A 804 8.90 43.27 13.24
CA PHE A 804 9.79 44.39 12.92
C PHE A 804 11.28 44.01 12.94
N GLY A 805 11.60 42.73 13.14
CA GLY A 805 12.95 42.23 12.96
C GLY A 805 13.20 41.92 11.50
N ASN A 806 14.41 42.20 11.01
CA ASN A 806 14.94 41.45 9.87
C ASN A 806 15.20 40.02 10.37
N ALA A 807 14.14 39.26 10.62
CA ALA A 807 14.27 37.87 10.97
C ALA A 807 14.90 37.16 9.77
N PRO A 808 15.95 36.34 9.97
CA PRO A 808 16.41 35.46 8.92
C PRO A 808 15.24 34.60 8.41
N PRO A 809 15.31 34.10 7.17
CA PRO A 809 14.29 33.22 6.62
C PRO A 809 13.95 32.10 7.61
N PRO A 810 12.73 31.53 7.57
CA PRO A 810 12.37 30.42 8.45
C PRO A 810 13.41 29.30 8.30
N ILE A 811 14.19 29.11 9.35
CA ILE A 811 15.10 27.98 9.49
C ILE A 811 14.32 26.97 10.33
N ASP A 812 14.34 25.71 9.92
CA ASP A 812 13.74 24.66 10.74
C ASP A 812 14.51 24.56 12.07
N ASP A 813 13.78 24.79 13.16
CA ASP A 813 14.27 24.57 14.51
C ASP A 813 14.39 23.08 14.79
N LEU A 814 15.25 22.71 15.73
CA LEU A 814 15.25 21.37 16.28
C LEU A 814 14.55 21.35 17.63
N PHE A 815 13.66 20.38 17.82
CA PHE A 815 12.96 20.12 19.06
C PHE A 815 13.56 18.86 19.66
N ALA A 816 14.08 18.94 20.87
CA ALA A 816 14.68 17.82 21.57
C ALA A 816 13.89 17.50 22.84
N VAL A 817 13.55 16.23 23.03
CA VAL A 817 13.03 15.72 24.30
C VAL A 817 14.21 15.39 25.19
N CYS A 818 14.40 16.16 26.27
CA CYS A 818 15.51 15.95 27.19
C CYS A 818 15.03 15.66 28.62
N GLU A 819 15.67 14.66 29.23
CA GLU A 819 15.53 14.27 30.62
C GLU A 819 16.49 15.08 31.49
N GLN A 820 15.95 15.61 32.59
CA GLN A 820 16.67 16.36 33.61
C GLN A 820 16.27 15.86 35.01
N PRO A 821 17.06 16.18 36.06
CA PRO A 821 16.63 15.93 37.43
C PRO A 821 15.27 16.58 37.73
N GLY A 822 14.21 15.76 37.76
CA GLY A 822 12.84 16.21 38.05
C GLY A 822 11.81 15.98 36.96
N GLY A 823 12.20 15.51 35.76
CA GLY A 823 11.26 15.14 34.70
C GLY A 823 11.85 15.31 33.30
N ARG A 824 11.00 15.16 32.28
CA ARG A 824 11.36 15.41 30.89
C ARG A 824 10.80 16.74 30.42
N SER A 825 11.47 17.35 29.45
CA SER A 825 11.03 18.63 28.89
C SER A 825 11.41 18.72 27.42
N VAL A 826 10.62 19.46 26.66
CA VAL A 826 10.90 19.73 25.24
C VAL A 826 11.66 21.03 25.14
N TYR A 827 12.77 21.00 24.42
CA TYR A 827 13.63 22.15 24.17
C TYR A 827 13.66 22.48 22.68
N ARG A 828 13.51 23.77 22.35
CA ARG A 828 13.80 24.30 21.01
C ARG A 828 15.28 24.67 20.93
N LEU A 829 15.92 24.31 19.83
CA LEU A 829 17.31 24.63 19.50
C LEU A 829 17.32 25.46 18.22
N SER A 830 17.29 26.78 18.38
CA SER A 830 17.24 27.71 17.24
C SER A 830 18.62 27.83 16.58
N ARG A 831 18.67 27.60 15.27
CA ARG A 831 19.91 27.59 14.49
C ARG A 831 20.09 28.89 13.72
N LEU A 832 21.12 29.67 14.07
CA LEU A 832 21.50 30.88 13.31
C LEU A 832 22.78 30.68 12.47
N SER A 833 23.52 29.58 12.67
CA SER A 833 24.71 29.16 11.92
C SER A 833 25.13 27.75 12.38
N ASP A 834 26.30 27.24 11.99
CA ASP A 834 26.83 25.92 12.40
C ASP A 834 26.97 25.69 13.92
N GLN A 835 26.52 26.65 14.75
CA GLN A 835 26.27 26.50 16.18
C GLN A 835 24.82 26.84 16.49
N ALA A 836 24.15 26.00 17.26
CA ALA A 836 22.91 26.41 17.93
C ALA A 836 23.26 27.62 18.81
N THR A 837 22.53 28.70 18.64
CA THR A 837 22.83 29.99 19.29
C THR A 837 21.81 30.33 20.36
N ASP A 838 20.63 29.71 20.28
CA ASP A 838 19.53 29.92 21.19
C ASP A 838 18.93 28.57 21.57
N VAL A 839 18.76 28.35 22.86
CA VAL A 839 18.11 27.18 23.43
C VAL A 839 16.99 27.71 24.29
N ALA A 840 15.79 27.18 24.11
CA ALA A 840 14.63 27.56 24.91
C ALA A 840 13.91 26.31 25.40
N MET A 841 13.65 26.22 26.70
CA MET A 841 12.70 25.25 27.23
C MET A 841 11.28 25.68 26.83
N LEU A 842 10.53 24.79 26.17
CA LEU A 842 9.16 25.07 25.77
C LEU A 842 8.18 24.68 26.87
N PHE A 843 8.20 23.40 27.27
CA PHE A 843 7.31 22.86 28.30
C PHE A 843 7.86 21.56 28.90
N SER A 844 7.37 21.21 30.08
CA SER A 844 7.66 19.93 30.72
C SER A 844 6.64 18.88 30.31
N ILE A 845 7.11 17.64 30.18
CA ILE A 845 6.31 16.47 29.81
C ILE A 845 6.49 15.37 30.86
N GLY A 846 5.53 14.45 30.93
CA GLY A 846 5.54 13.31 31.86
C GLY A 846 6.63 12.29 31.52
N GLN A 847 6.24 11.22 30.81
CA GLN A 847 7.15 10.15 30.40
C GLN A 847 7.33 10.08 28.88
N GLY A 848 7.04 11.16 28.16
CA GLY A 848 7.23 11.24 26.71
C GLY A 848 8.67 10.91 26.29
N GLU A 849 8.82 10.15 25.20
CA GLU A 849 10.09 9.58 24.74
C GLU A 849 10.43 9.93 23.30
N GLU A 850 9.42 10.05 22.43
CA GLU A 850 9.60 10.33 21.01
C GLU A 850 8.82 11.58 20.64
N ILE A 851 9.33 12.31 19.65
CA ILE A 851 8.75 13.56 19.20
C ILE A 851 8.60 13.57 17.68
N GLU A 852 7.46 14.08 17.22
CA GLU A 852 7.24 14.53 15.85
C GLU A 852 6.77 15.97 15.86
N VAL A 853 7.06 16.65 14.76
CA VAL A 853 6.70 18.04 14.56
C VAL A 853 6.03 18.15 13.19
N GLY A 854 4.90 18.84 13.16
CA GLY A 854 4.08 19.02 11.96
C GLY A 854 2.75 19.66 12.34
N ASP A 855 2.18 20.41 11.41
CA ASP A 855 0.89 21.09 11.56
C ASP A 855 -0.26 20.08 11.69
N VAL A 856 -0.86 19.90 12.89
CA VAL A 856 -1.99 18.98 13.11
C VAL A 856 -3.31 19.69 13.38
N ASN A 857 -3.30 21.03 13.36
CA ASN A 857 -4.49 21.87 13.51
C ASN A 857 -4.85 22.68 12.25
N GLY A 858 -4.04 22.58 11.22
CA GLY A 858 -4.20 23.22 9.93
C GLY A 858 -3.73 24.66 9.88
N ASP A 859 -3.24 25.28 10.94
CA ASP A 859 -2.92 26.72 10.91
C ASP A 859 -1.64 27.07 10.12
N ALA A 860 -1.06 26.06 9.46
CA ALA A 860 0.17 26.09 8.69
C ALA A 860 1.42 26.40 9.51
N ILE A 861 1.32 26.25 10.84
CA ILE A 861 2.40 26.31 11.81
C ILE A 861 2.60 24.91 12.39
N ASP A 862 3.86 24.53 12.61
CA ASP A 862 4.13 23.16 13.07
C ASP A 862 3.80 23.00 14.56
N ASP A 863 3.01 21.98 14.87
CA ASP A 863 2.71 21.55 16.22
C ASP A 863 3.71 20.49 16.70
N ILE A 864 3.66 20.18 18.00
CA ILE A 864 4.51 19.14 18.61
C ILE A 864 3.63 17.98 19.07
N VAL A 865 3.90 16.78 18.54
CA VAL A 865 3.31 15.54 19.02
C VAL A 865 4.38 14.75 19.77
N VAL A 866 4.09 14.35 21.02
CA VAL A 866 4.99 13.58 21.87
C VAL A 866 4.37 12.24 22.20
N LEU A 867 5.11 11.15 22.00
CA LEU A 867 4.70 9.80 22.36
C LEU A 867 5.22 9.40 23.74
N GLU A 868 4.31 9.12 24.66
CA GLU A 868 4.56 8.48 25.95
C GLU A 868 4.27 6.97 25.83
N ARG A 869 5.30 6.13 25.93
CA ARG A 869 5.15 4.67 25.84
C ARG A 869 4.76 4.09 27.21
N GLY A 870 3.57 3.50 27.28
CA GLY A 870 3.15 2.69 28.43
C GLY A 870 3.40 1.20 28.22
N ALA A 871 3.22 0.41 29.28
CA ALA A 871 3.44 -1.05 29.23
C ALA A 871 2.43 -1.80 28.35
N THR A 872 1.23 -1.23 28.16
CA THR A 872 0.14 -1.85 27.39
C THR A 872 -0.42 -0.95 26.31
N GLU A 873 -0.37 0.37 26.52
CA GLU A 873 -0.85 1.39 25.59
C GLU A 873 0.14 2.55 25.61
N SER A 874 0.32 3.20 24.46
CA SER A 874 1.02 4.47 24.39
C SER A 874 0.02 5.62 24.36
N ILE A 875 0.48 6.80 24.76
CA ILE A 875 -0.31 8.04 24.77
C ILE A 875 0.42 9.05 23.88
N LEU A 876 -0.26 9.54 22.85
CA LEU A 876 0.17 10.70 22.07
C LEU A 876 -0.32 11.96 22.76
N HIS A 877 0.59 12.88 23.05
CA HIS A 877 0.29 14.21 23.56
C HIS A 877 0.48 15.22 22.44
N VAL A 878 -0.58 15.94 22.09
CA VAL A 878 -0.53 17.01 21.08
C VAL A 878 -0.36 18.34 21.79
N TYR A 879 0.63 19.11 21.38
CA TYR A 879 0.89 20.47 21.83
C TYR A 879 0.79 21.38 20.62
N THR A 880 -0.31 22.12 20.51
CA THR A 880 -0.48 23.04 19.39
C THR A 880 0.29 24.32 19.64
N GLN A 881 0.88 24.88 18.58
CA GLN A 881 1.49 26.19 18.67
C GLN A 881 0.41 27.26 18.76
N CYS A 882 0.57 28.21 19.69
CA CYS A 882 -0.26 29.39 19.72
C CYS A 882 -0.02 30.24 18.46
N THR A 883 -1.11 30.67 17.83
CA THR A 883 -1.12 31.74 16.82
C THR A 883 -1.18 33.11 17.48
N SER A 884 -1.90 33.22 18.61
CA SER A 884 -1.92 34.43 19.44
C SER A 884 -0.62 34.63 20.24
N ARG A 885 -0.10 35.86 20.21
CA ARG A 885 1.05 36.27 21.04
C ARG A 885 0.74 36.30 22.53
N ASN A 886 -0.54 36.38 22.89
CA ASN A 886 -0.97 36.33 24.27
C ASN A 886 -1.29 34.87 24.64
N THR A 887 -0.39 34.24 25.39
CA THR A 887 -0.56 32.87 25.88
C THR A 887 -1.87 32.65 26.65
N ALA A 888 -2.41 33.69 27.29
CA ALA A 888 -3.70 33.64 27.99
C ALA A 888 -4.90 33.54 27.05
N ASP A 889 -4.74 33.89 25.77
CA ASP A 889 -5.80 33.78 24.77
C ASP A 889 -5.78 32.40 24.08
N CYS A 890 -4.62 31.73 24.01
CA CYS A 890 -4.56 30.35 23.51
C CYS A 890 -5.36 29.35 24.36
N GLU A 891 -5.49 29.58 25.67
CA GLU A 891 -6.36 28.75 26.51
C GLU A 891 -7.85 28.99 26.21
N LYS A 892 -8.21 30.15 25.67
CA LYS A 892 -9.60 30.49 25.31
C LYS A 892 -9.99 29.93 23.94
N GLU A 893 -9.04 29.86 23.00
CA GLU A 893 -9.21 29.27 21.66
C GLU A 893 -9.61 27.77 21.70
N LYS A 894 -9.40 27.08 22.83
CA LYS A 894 -9.86 25.69 23.04
C LYS A 894 -11.38 25.50 23.06
N THR A 895 -12.16 26.58 23.03
CA THR A 895 -13.62 26.53 23.14
C THR A 895 -14.24 27.16 21.89
N PRO A 896 -14.83 26.37 20.97
CA PRO A 896 -15.53 26.91 19.81
C PRO A 896 -16.77 27.74 20.18
#